data_AF-A0A101VHH4-F1
#
_entry.id   AF-A0A101VHH4-F1
#
_cell.length_a   1.000
_cell.length_b   1.000
_cell.length_c   1.000
_cell.angle_alpha   90.00
_cell.angle_beta   90.00
_cell.angle_gamma   90.00
#
_symmetry.space_group_name_H-M   'P 1'
#
loop_
_entity.id
_entity.type
_entity.pdbx_description
1 polymer ?
#
loop_
_entity_poly.entity_id
_entity_poly.type
_entity_poly.pdbx_seq_one_letter_code
_entity_poly.pdbx_strand_id
1 'polypeptide(L)'
;MAANDQLDSAKPMSGAPWAGRKIDCSDTVGEYISGADWRIKANANVGYSHAGLISNVAGKVIANFWLDEIYAPAEGLAHRSGDIHIHDLDCLTGYCAGWSLRALLNDGFNGVAGRVSSRPPRHFREALGQMSNFLGILQSEWAGAQAFSSFDTYLAPYVFYDNLSFAEIKKAIRQFVYNLNVPARWGQSPFTNITLDIVVPDDLRDLYPTYRDEHLFKGIDNQALLDRARSRDMGLRSLEDMSFAHFEPEMELINIAYYEVMTEGDATGQPFTFPIPTVNITEDFDWDSKVASAIFDNAAKVGSSYFQNFIGSQYIRDPKTGERRPNPEAYSPGAVRSMCCRLQLDLRELLKRGNGLFGSAEMTGSLGVVTINMAALGYRFKGDLDGLMAELDRLMDIASSTLEKKRAFVQSMYDRGLYPYTARYLPFLRNHFSTIGVNGMNEMVRNYTGDTSDLTRQDGIEMALGILDHMRTKLVDYQEQTGNLYNLEATPAEGTTYRFAKEDAKRFPDIIQAGSAENIYYTNSSQIPVDHTDDPFEALELQNELQCKYTGGTVLHLYMSEKLSSADAARNFLKKVLTNYRLPYVTLTPVFSVCDTHGYLDGEQPECPSCGERTKVWTRVMGYFRPVDSFNKGKQGEHRQRRHFTEDAAMVGDLFTPVR
;
A
#
# COMPACT_ATOMS: atom_id res chain seq x y z
N MET A 1 -39.26 -43.09 -1.93
CA MET A 1 -39.18 -42.14 -3.07
C MET A 1 -38.12 -41.12 -2.69
N ALA A 2 -36.84 -41.45 -2.82
CA ALA A 2 -36.02 -41.44 -4.04
C ALA A 2 -35.77 -40.01 -4.55
N ALA A 3 -34.56 -39.50 -4.24
CA ALA A 3 -33.68 -38.64 -5.06
C ALA A 3 -32.91 -37.62 -4.19
N ASN A 4 -31.68 -37.95 -3.79
CA ASN A 4 -30.51 -37.07 -3.92
C ASN A 4 -29.25 -37.81 -3.47
N ASP A 5 -28.62 -38.42 -4.47
CA ASP A 5 -27.27 -38.96 -4.44
C ASP A 5 -26.29 -37.85 -4.88
N GLN A 6 -25.07 -37.91 -4.32
CA GLN A 6 -23.83 -37.24 -4.77
C GLN A 6 -23.60 -35.77 -4.40
N LEU A 7 -23.27 -35.54 -3.11
CA LEU A 7 -22.20 -34.60 -2.75
C LEU A 7 -20.91 -35.41 -2.64
N ASP A 8 -20.03 -35.25 -3.62
CA ASP A 8 -18.74 -35.94 -3.70
C ASP A 8 -17.84 -35.44 -2.56
N SER A 9 -17.80 -36.19 -1.46
CA SER A 9 -16.87 -35.99 -0.37
C SER A 9 -15.46 -36.30 -0.89
N ALA A 10 -14.64 -35.26 -1.08
CA ALA A 10 -13.23 -35.41 -1.42
C ALA A 10 -12.56 -36.34 -0.40
N LYS A 11 -12.27 -37.58 -0.82
CA LYS A 11 -11.47 -38.54 -0.05
C LYS A 11 -10.07 -37.98 0.14
N PRO A 12 -9.43 -38.16 1.31
CA PRO A 12 -8.01 -37.87 1.45
C PRO A 12 -7.24 -38.87 0.58
N MET A 13 -6.43 -38.36 -0.35
CA MET A 13 -5.55 -39.19 -1.19
C MET A 13 -4.54 -39.94 -0.31
N SER A 14 -4.85 -41.20 0.00
CA SER A 14 -3.90 -42.16 0.56
C SER A 14 -3.10 -42.80 -0.58
N GLY A 15 -1.93 -42.23 -0.86
CA GLY A 15 -0.95 -42.74 -1.82
C GLY A 15 0.16 -41.70 -1.99
N ALA A 16 1.27 -41.88 -1.26
CA ALA A 16 2.46 -41.00 -1.16
C ALA A 16 2.41 -39.67 -1.99
N PRO A 17 1.99 -38.53 -1.43
CA PRO A 17 1.45 -37.46 -2.27
C PRO A 17 2.36 -36.25 -2.50
N TRP A 18 3.69 -36.35 -2.40
CA TRP A 18 4.56 -35.19 -2.66
C TRP A 18 5.79 -35.62 -3.46
N ALA A 19 5.71 -35.52 -4.79
CA ALA A 19 6.82 -35.75 -5.71
C ALA A 19 7.39 -34.42 -6.25
N GLY A 20 7.18 -33.33 -5.50
CA GLY A 20 7.66 -31.98 -5.83
C GLY A 20 9.17 -31.88 -6.05
N ARG A 21 9.61 -30.70 -6.53
CA ARG A 21 11.01 -30.46 -6.86
C ARG A 21 11.96 -30.69 -5.68
N LYS A 22 13.13 -31.23 -5.99
CA LYS A 22 14.24 -31.30 -5.05
C LYS A 22 14.85 -29.91 -4.86
N ILE A 23 15.05 -29.52 -3.61
CA ILE A 23 15.79 -28.32 -3.22
C ILE A 23 17.07 -28.79 -2.54
N ASP A 24 18.23 -28.36 -3.06
CA ASP A 24 19.52 -28.65 -2.43
C ASP A 24 19.76 -27.68 -1.26
N CYS A 25 20.04 -28.23 -0.09
CA CYS A 25 20.24 -27.43 1.13
C CYS A 25 21.57 -26.68 1.12
N SER A 26 22.62 -27.27 0.55
CA SER A 26 23.95 -26.66 0.47
C SER A 26 23.96 -25.50 -0.50
N ASP A 27 23.32 -25.65 -1.67
CA ASP A 27 23.19 -24.56 -2.63
C ASP A 27 22.33 -23.43 -2.06
N THR A 28 21.18 -23.75 -1.45
CA THR A 28 20.27 -22.73 -0.93
C THR A 28 20.92 -21.88 0.17
N VAL A 29 21.64 -22.51 1.10
CA VAL A 29 22.35 -21.78 2.15
C VAL A 29 23.59 -21.07 1.58
N GLY A 30 24.33 -21.72 0.69
CA GLY A 30 25.53 -21.15 0.06
C GLY A 30 25.26 -19.92 -0.80
N GLU A 31 24.18 -19.94 -1.60
CA GLU A 31 23.71 -18.79 -2.41
C GLU A 31 23.41 -17.57 -1.54
N TYR A 32 22.77 -17.77 -0.40
CA TYR A 32 22.46 -16.68 0.54
C TYR A 32 23.73 -16.11 1.17
N ILE A 33 24.59 -16.97 1.75
CA ILE A 33 25.83 -16.57 2.44
C ILE A 33 26.78 -15.83 1.50
N SER A 34 26.86 -16.26 0.24
CA SER A 34 27.72 -15.62 -0.78
C SER A 34 27.13 -14.34 -1.38
N GLY A 35 25.84 -14.05 -1.16
CA GLY A 35 25.15 -12.94 -1.81
C GLY A 35 24.88 -13.16 -3.30
N ALA A 36 25.00 -14.39 -3.80
CA ALA A 36 24.88 -14.70 -5.23
C ALA A 36 23.43 -14.63 -5.75
N ASP A 37 22.43 -14.89 -4.89
CA ASP A 37 21.02 -14.77 -5.28
C ASP A 37 20.55 -13.31 -5.19
N TRP A 38 20.16 -12.74 -6.34
CA TRP A 38 19.59 -11.39 -6.41
C TRP A 38 18.33 -11.24 -5.55
N ARG A 39 17.61 -12.34 -5.27
CA ARG A 39 16.39 -12.33 -4.45
C ARG A 39 16.64 -11.90 -3.01
N ILE A 40 17.89 -11.91 -2.54
CA ILE A 40 18.28 -11.34 -1.24
C ILE A 40 17.91 -9.86 -1.16
N LYS A 41 17.87 -9.14 -2.30
CA LYS A 41 17.43 -7.75 -2.40
C LYS A 41 16.09 -7.58 -3.10
N ALA A 42 15.29 -8.64 -3.26
CA ALA A 42 13.98 -8.53 -3.94
C ALA A 42 13.00 -7.60 -3.20
N ASN A 43 13.17 -7.45 -1.89
CA ASN A 43 12.43 -6.56 -1.01
C ASN A 43 13.44 -5.70 -0.23
N ALA A 44 13.45 -4.39 -0.45
CA ALA A 44 14.37 -3.44 0.19
C ALA A 44 14.14 -3.30 1.70
N ASN A 45 13.04 -3.83 2.24
CA ASN A 45 12.79 -3.95 3.67
C ASN A 45 13.60 -5.07 4.34
N VAL A 46 14.20 -6.00 3.56
CA VAL A 46 14.99 -7.12 4.08
C VAL A 46 16.47 -6.87 3.86
N GLY A 47 17.28 -7.07 4.90
CA GLY A 47 18.74 -7.00 4.84
C GLY A 47 19.41 -8.37 4.95
N TYR A 48 20.67 -8.46 4.51
CA TYR A 48 21.52 -9.64 4.75
C TYR A 48 21.68 -9.85 6.26
N SER A 49 21.14 -10.95 6.77
CA SER A 49 21.15 -11.26 8.19
C SER A 49 20.86 -12.74 8.44
N HIS A 50 21.10 -13.20 9.67
CA HIS A 50 20.72 -14.56 10.06
C HIS A 50 19.20 -14.79 9.96
N ALA A 51 18.39 -13.80 10.32
CA ALA A 51 16.94 -13.88 10.19
C ALA A 51 16.52 -13.95 8.71
N GLY A 52 17.14 -13.12 7.86
CA GLY A 52 16.92 -13.17 6.42
C GLY A 52 17.29 -14.50 5.78
N LEU A 53 18.34 -15.18 6.26
CA LEU A 53 18.70 -16.54 5.83
C LEU A 53 17.57 -17.53 6.12
N ILE A 54 17.04 -17.53 7.35
CA ILE A 54 15.95 -18.44 7.74
C ILE A 54 14.72 -18.20 6.84
N SER A 55 14.32 -16.94 6.67
CA SER A 55 13.17 -16.58 5.84
C SER A 55 13.40 -16.94 4.37
N ASN A 56 14.61 -16.75 3.83
CA ASN A 56 14.93 -17.11 2.44
C ASN A 56 14.84 -18.64 2.21
N VAL A 57 15.40 -19.43 3.12
CA VAL A 57 15.33 -20.91 3.05
C VAL A 57 13.89 -21.38 3.12
N ALA A 58 13.12 -20.91 4.12
CA ALA A 58 11.71 -21.26 4.26
C ALA A 58 10.89 -20.85 3.03
N GLY A 59 11.12 -19.63 2.53
CA GLY A 59 10.43 -19.08 1.37
C GLY A 59 10.67 -19.88 0.10
N LYS A 60 11.91 -20.33 -0.15
CA LYS A 60 12.23 -21.18 -1.31
C LYS A 60 11.48 -22.53 -1.27
N VAL A 61 11.34 -23.12 -0.08
CA VAL A 61 10.59 -24.37 0.12
C VAL A 61 9.10 -24.15 -0.10
N ILE A 62 8.53 -23.15 0.57
CA ILE A 62 7.10 -22.83 0.49
C ILE A 62 6.68 -22.46 -0.94
N ALA A 63 7.51 -21.69 -1.66
CA ALA A 63 7.22 -21.30 -3.03
C ALA A 63 7.12 -22.49 -3.99
N ASN A 64 7.99 -23.50 -3.83
CA ASN A 64 7.89 -24.69 -4.66
C ASN A 64 6.71 -25.57 -4.25
N PHE A 65 6.35 -25.63 -2.97
CA PHE A 65 5.12 -26.29 -2.55
C PHE A 65 3.87 -25.67 -3.19
N TRP A 66 3.76 -24.33 -3.20
CA TRP A 66 2.68 -23.65 -3.92
C TRP A 66 2.63 -24.06 -5.40
N LEU A 67 3.77 -23.96 -6.09
CA LEU A 67 3.86 -24.14 -7.54
C LEU A 67 3.71 -25.59 -8.01
N ASP A 68 4.14 -26.55 -7.20
CA ASP A 68 4.17 -27.96 -7.59
C ASP A 68 2.96 -28.74 -7.05
N GLU A 69 2.38 -28.31 -5.93
CA GLU A 69 1.37 -29.10 -5.20
C GLU A 69 0.00 -28.43 -5.10
N ILE A 70 -0.06 -27.10 -5.06
CA ILE A 70 -1.34 -26.37 -4.94
C ILE A 70 -1.83 -25.86 -6.29
N TYR A 71 -0.93 -25.29 -7.08
CA TYR A 71 -1.25 -24.77 -8.40
C TYR A 71 -1.16 -25.86 -9.47
N ALA A 72 -1.97 -25.70 -10.52
CA ALA A 72 -1.92 -26.57 -11.68
C ALA A 72 -0.61 -26.36 -12.45
N PRO A 73 -0.12 -27.36 -13.20
CA PRO A 73 1.11 -27.25 -13.97
C PRO A 73 1.18 -26.03 -14.90
N ALA A 74 0.04 -25.62 -15.50
CA ALA A 74 -0.03 -24.46 -16.36
C ALA A 74 0.21 -23.12 -15.62
N GLU A 75 -0.30 -23.00 -14.40
CA GLU A 75 -0.12 -21.81 -13.53
C GLU A 75 1.34 -21.73 -13.05
N GLY A 76 1.87 -22.87 -12.57
CA GLY A 76 3.26 -22.99 -12.17
C GLY A 76 4.22 -22.69 -13.32
N LEU A 77 3.91 -23.15 -14.54
CA LEU A 77 4.68 -22.85 -15.74
C LEU A 77 4.61 -21.37 -16.12
N ALA A 78 3.42 -20.77 -16.15
CA ALA A 78 3.27 -19.35 -16.49
C ALA A 78 4.06 -18.43 -15.53
N HIS A 79 4.05 -18.75 -14.22
CA HIS A 79 4.92 -18.08 -13.26
C HIS A 79 6.39 -18.28 -13.61
N ARG A 80 6.84 -19.54 -13.73
CA ARG A 80 8.27 -19.88 -13.89
C ARG A 80 8.85 -19.37 -15.22
N SER A 81 8.05 -19.30 -16.26
CA SER A 81 8.42 -18.75 -17.57
C SER A 81 8.47 -17.22 -17.60
N GLY A 82 7.90 -16.54 -16.60
CA GLY A 82 7.86 -15.08 -16.54
C GLY A 82 6.70 -14.46 -17.33
N ASP A 83 5.69 -15.24 -17.73
CA ASP A 83 4.49 -14.70 -18.39
C ASP A 83 3.55 -14.02 -17.37
N ILE A 84 3.53 -14.55 -16.14
CA ILE A 84 2.93 -13.92 -14.96
C ILE A 84 3.89 -13.93 -13.77
N HIS A 85 3.57 -13.14 -12.76
CA HIS A 85 4.19 -13.20 -11.44
C HIS A 85 3.10 -13.40 -10.39
N ILE A 86 3.24 -14.48 -9.62
CA ILE A 86 2.37 -14.77 -8.48
C ILE A 86 3.14 -14.25 -7.27
N HIS A 87 2.57 -13.28 -6.56
CA HIS A 87 3.25 -12.61 -5.45
C HIS A 87 3.18 -13.45 -4.17
N ASP A 88 4.18 -13.23 -3.30
CA ASP A 88 4.27 -13.76 -1.93
C ASP A 88 4.15 -15.29 -1.84
N LEU A 89 4.81 -15.98 -2.77
CA LEU A 89 4.93 -17.44 -2.74
C LEU A 89 5.83 -17.94 -1.61
N ASP A 90 6.55 -17.07 -0.92
CA ASP A 90 7.41 -17.41 0.21
C ASP A 90 6.64 -17.69 1.51
N CYS A 91 5.34 -17.35 1.57
CA CYS A 91 4.48 -17.59 2.71
C CYS A 91 3.26 -18.45 2.35
N LEU A 92 2.83 -19.35 3.24
CA LEU A 92 1.56 -20.09 3.10
C LEU A 92 0.41 -19.27 3.69
N THR A 93 0.09 -18.11 3.13
CA THR A 93 -0.97 -17.23 3.65
C THR A 93 -1.49 -16.24 2.59
N GLY A 94 -2.48 -15.41 2.98
CA GLY A 94 -2.99 -14.29 2.19
C GLY A 94 -1.97 -13.15 2.03
N TYR A 95 -2.29 -12.19 1.16
CA TYR A 95 -1.39 -11.08 0.87
C TYR A 95 -1.44 -10.01 1.97
N CYS A 96 -2.44 -9.15 1.99
CA CYS A 96 -2.54 -8.05 2.95
C CYS A 96 -3.88 -8.03 3.67
N ALA A 97 -3.90 -7.38 4.83
CA ALA A 97 -5.10 -7.21 5.63
C ALA A 97 -5.05 -5.86 6.36
N GLY A 98 -6.17 -5.16 6.36
CA GLY A 98 -6.44 -4.11 7.33
C GLY A 98 -7.42 -4.59 8.39
N TRP A 99 -7.32 -3.94 9.54
CA TRP A 99 -7.88 -4.42 10.79
C TRP A 99 -8.77 -3.35 11.44
N SER A 100 -9.79 -3.81 12.15
CA SER A 100 -10.64 -2.93 12.96
C SER A 100 -9.89 -2.50 14.21
N LEU A 101 -9.38 -1.26 14.19
CA LEU A 101 -8.79 -0.64 15.38
C LEU A 101 -9.84 -0.56 16.49
N ARG A 102 -11.10 -0.26 16.14
CA ARG A 102 -12.23 -0.29 17.07
C ARG A 102 -12.35 -1.64 17.78
N ALA A 103 -12.31 -2.76 17.06
CA ALA A 103 -12.39 -4.09 17.66
C ALA A 103 -11.22 -4.35 18.62
N LEU A 104 -9.99 -3.99 18.24
CA LEU A 104 -8.83 -4.11 19.11
C LEU A 104 -8.98 -3.28 20.39
N LEU A 105 -9.46 -2.04 20.28
CA LEU A 105 -9.65 -1.14 21.42
C LEU A 105 -10.84 -1.53 22.31
N ASN A 106 -11.91 -2.08 21.72
CA ASN A 106 -13.09 -2.54 22.44
C ASN A 106 -12.83 -3.82 23.22
N ASP A 107 -12.12 -4.77 22.61
CA ASP A 107 -11.97 -6.12 23.15
C ASP A 107 -10.63 -6.31 23.87
N GLY A 108 -9.59 -5.60 23.45
CA GLY A 108 -8.20 -5.85 23.79
C GLY A 108 -7.57 -6.97 22.96
N PHE A 109 -6.25 -7.10 23.04
CA PHE A 109 -5.50 -8.14 22.31
C PHE A 109 -5.53 -9.50 23.03
N ASN A 110 -6.46 -10.39 22.68
CA ASN A 110 -6.77 -11.62 23.42
C ASN A 110 -7.34 -12.74 22.53
N GLY A 111 -7.91 -13.78 23.17
CA GLY A 111 -8.77 -14.75 22.49
C GLY A 111 -8.05 -15.91 21.80
N VAL A 112 -6.72 -15.99 21.92
CA VAL A 112 -5.92 -17.12 21.39
C VAL A 112 -5.53 -18.07 22.51
N ALA A 113 -5.90 -19.35 22.37
CA ALA A 113 -5.65 -20.37 23.37
C ALA A 113 -4.16 -20.57 23.66
N GLY A 114 -3.80 -20.69 24.94
CA GLY A 114 -2.41 -20.88 25.38
C GLY A 114 -1.51 -19.65 25.21
N ARG A 115 -2.07 -18.48 24.85
CA ARG A 115 -1.35 -17.21 24.73
C ARG A 115 -1.83 -16.21 25.77
N VAL A 116 -0.97 -15.23 26.08
CA VAL A 116 -1.33 -14.12 26.97
C VAL A 116 -2.46 -13.32 26.34
N SER A 117 -3.45 -12.95 27.16
CA SER A 117 -4.59 -12.13 26.76
C SER A 117 -4.55 -10.79 27.47
N SER A 118 -4.66 -9.72 26.69
CA SER A 118 -4.80 -8.35 27.18
C SER A 118 -6.28 -7.99 27.34
N ARG A 119 -6.60 -7.30 28.44
CA ARG A 119 -7.85 -6.56 28.55
C ARG A 119 -7.85 -5.40 27.55
N PRO A 120 -9.02 -4.86 27.17
CA PRO A 120 -9.05 -3.65 26.35
C PRO A 120 -8.30 -2.51 27.06
N PRO A 121 -7.54 -1.69 26.30
CA PRO A 121 -6.76 -0.61 26.89
C PRO A 121 -7.66 0.43 27.55
N ARG A 122 -7.17 1.07 28.62
CA ARG A 122 -7.84 2.20 29.27
C ARG A 122 -7.05 3.50 29.15
N HIS A 123 -5.79 3.43 28.76
CA HIS A 123 -4.88 4.58 28.67
C HIS A 123 -4.23 4.65 27.28
N PHE A 124 -3.84 5.85 26.84
CA PHE A 124 -3.30 6.11 25.51
C PHE A 124 -2.05 5.26 25.22
N ARG A 125 -1.15 5.13 26.21
CA ARG A 125 0.05 4.30 26.10
C ARG A 125 -0.27 2.80 26.04
N GLU A 126 -1.31 2.35 26.72
CA GLU A 126 -1.76 0.95 26.64
C GLU A 126 -2.32 0.65 25.24
N ALA A 127 -3.11 1.57 24.66
CA ALA A 127 -3.66 1.44 23.32
C ALA A 127 -2.56 1.32 22.27
N LEU A 128 -1.61 2.26 22.24
CA LEU A 128 -0.46 2.22 21.33
C LEU A 128 0.39 0.95 21.51
N GLY A 129 0.62 0.52 22.75
CA GLY A 129 1.36 -0.70 23.05
C GLY A 129 0.67 -1.96 22.50
N GLN A 130 -0.65 -2.07 22.66
CA GLN A 130 -1.42 -3.17 22.08
C GLN A 130 -1.41 -3.12 20.55
N MET A 131 -1.50 -1.94 19.93
CA MET A 131 -1.40 -1.78 18.48
C MET A 131 -0.05 -2.24 17.92
N SER A 132 1.08 -1.84 18.54
CA SER A 132 2.40 -2.31 18.10
C SER A 132 2.52 -3.84 18.19
N ASN A 133 2.05 -4.44 19.28
CA ASN A 133 2.08 -5.89 19.45
C ASN A 133 1.18 -6.60 18.43
N PHE A 134 -0.01 -6.05 18.19
CA PHE A 134 -0.96 -6.58 17.22
C PHE A 134 -0.35 -6.61 15.81
N LEU A 135 0.14 -5.47 15.32
CA LEU A 135 0.71 -5.35 13.98
C LEU A 135 1.97 -6.22 13.82
N GLY A 136 2.81 -6.28 14.84
CA GLY A 136 4.02 -7.12 14.81
C GLY A 136 3.73 -8.62 14.78
N ILE A 137 2.69 -9.09 15.48
CA ILE A 137 2.30 -10.51 15.44
C ILE A 137 1.60 -10.85 14.12
N LEU A 138 0.72 -9.99 13.63
CA LEU A 138 -0.12 -10.31 12.46
C LEU A 138 0.68 -10.28 11.16
N GLN A 139 1.82 -9.58 11.12
CA GLN A 139 2.83 -9.73 10.06
C GLN A 139 3.35 -11.19 9.94
N SER A 140 3.26 -12.01 10.99
CA SER A 140 3.67 -13.42 10.91
C SER A 140 2.56 -14.33 10.35
N GLU A 141 1.32 -13.83 10.23
CA GLU A 141 0.19 -14.56 9.67
C GLU A 141 -0.21 -14.06 8.28
N TRP A 142 0.35 -12.95 7.79
CA TRP A 142 0.07 -12.33 6.49
C TRP A 142 1.36 -11.87 5.83
N ALA A 143 1.47 -11.97 4.50
CA ALA A 143 2.72 -11.68 3.81
C ALA A 143 3.03 -10.17 3.66
N GLY A 144 1.98 -9.37 3.47
CA GLY A 144 2.04 -7.97 3.10
C GLY A 144 1.64 -7.01 4.22
N ALA A 145 1.17 -5.83 3.82
CA ALA A 145 0.92 -4.73 4.75
C ALA A 145 -0.22 -5.02 5.74
N GLN A 146 -0.03 -4.51 6.97
CA GLN A 146 -0.99 -4.53 8.07
C GLN A 146 -1.46 -3.10 8.33
N ALA A 147 -2.76 -2.83 8.19
CA ALA A 147 -3.29 -1.46 8.22
C ALA A 147 -4.31 -1.22 9.35
N PHE A 148 -4.28 -0.02 9.93
CA PHE A 148 -5.38 0.53 10.72
C PHE A 148 -5.93 1.79 10.06
N SER A 149 -7.26 1.95 10.08
CA SER A 149 -7.92 3.20 9.67
C SER A 149 -8.33 4.03 10.89
N SER A 150 -8.55 5.33 10.69
CA SER A 150 -9.05 6.27 11.71
C SER A 150 -8.20 6.28 12.98
N PHE A 151 -6.87 6.30 12.81
CA PHE A 151 -5.90 6.19 13.89
C PHE A 151 -6.03 7.31 14.92
N ASP A 152 -6.13 8.55 14.45
CA ASP A 152 -6.29 9.75 15.26
C ASP A 152 -7.67 9.80 15.93
N THR A 153 -8.75 9.57 15.18
CA THR A 153 -10.13 9.56 15.69
C THR A 153 -10.31 8.55 16.82
N TYR A 154 -9.85 7.31 16.64
CA TYR A 154 -10.04 6.25 17.65
C TYR A 154 -9.16 6.41 18.89
N LEU A 155 -8.02 7.10 18.79
CA LEU A 155 -7.09 7.30 19.90
C LEU A 155 -7.32 8.58 20.70
N ALA A 156 -7.95 9.59 20.09
CA ALA A 156 -8.24 10.88 20.72
C ALA A 156 -8.97 10.80 22.08
N PRO A 157 -9.98 9.93 22.28
CA PRO A 157 -10.65 9.77 23.57
C PRO A 157 -9.70 9.38 24.72
N TYR A 158 -8.65 8.61 24.44
CA TYR A 158 -7.67 8.19 25.45
C TYR A 158 -6.76 9.35 25.88
N VAL A 159 -6.39 10.22 24.94
CA VAL A 159 -5.64 11.45 25.24
C VAL A 159 -6.49 12.39 26.11
N PHE A 160 -7.78 12.50 25.80
CA PHE A 160 -8.72 13.27 26.62
C PHE A 160 -8.81 12.72 28.04
N TYR A 161 -9.04 11.41 28.15
CA TYR A 161 -9.17 10.69 29.42
C TYR A 161 -7.97 10.86 30.34
N ASP A 162 -6.79 10.66 29.77
CA ASP A 162 -5.52 10.72 30.50
C ASP A 162 -5.08 12.18 30.77
N ASN A 163 -5.78 13.16 30.17
CA ASN A 163 -5.49 14.59 30.26
C ASN A 163 -4.01 14.90 29.94
N LEU A 164 -3.49 14.29 28.86
CA LEU A 164 -2.08 14.33 28.53
C LEU A 164 -1.64 15.69 27.99
N SER A 165 -0.44 16.10 28.38
CA SER A 165 0.28 17.19 27.72
C SER A 165 0.81 16.78 26.36
N PHE A 166 1.05 17.75 25.48
CA PHE A 166 1.67 17.49 24.17
C PHE A 166 3.01 16.74 24.27
N ALA A 167 3.82 17.05 25.28
CA ALA A 167 5.10 16.38 25.51
C ALA A 167 4.93 14.88 25.83
N GLU A 168 3.87 14.50 26.54
CA GLU A 168 3.56 13.10 26.84
C GLU A 168 3.00 12.36 25.62
N ILE A 169 2.13 13.02 24.85
CA ILE A 169 1.59 12.50 23.59
C ILE A 169 2.75 12.21 22.63
N LYS A 170 3.63 13.19 22.39
CA LYS A 170 4.80 13.06 21.51
C LYS A 170 5.74 11.94 21.95
N LYS A 171 6.01 11.78 23.25
CA LYS A 171 6.82 10.67 23.76
C LYS A 171 6.17 9.30 23.52
N ALA A 172 4.85 9.19 23.69
CA ALA A 172 4.12 7.95 23.46
C ALA A 172 4.07 7.58 21.96
N ILE A 173 3.79 8.56 21.09
CA ILE A 173 3.83 8.38 19.63
C ILE A 173 5.25 8.02 19.16
N ARG A 174 6.29 8.69 19.68
CA ARG A 174 7.68 8.33 19.37
C ARG A 174 7.96 6.87 19.72
N GLN A 175 7.58 6.43 20.91
CA GLN A 175 7.75 5.03 21.30
C GLN A 175 7.03 4.06 20.34
N PHE A 176 5.80 4.39 19.93
CA PHE A 176 5.04 3.60 18.97
C PHE A 176 5.75 3.50 17.59
N VAL A 177 6.22 4.63 17.05
CA VAL A 177 6.96 4.67 15.77
C VAL A 177 8.25 3.85 15.84
N TYR A 178 9.05 4.02 16.90
CA TYR A 178 10.28 3.24 17.06
C TYR A 178 10.01 1.72 17.12
N ASN A 179 8.97 1.31 17.87
CA ASN A 179 8.59 -0.11 17.95
C ASN A 179 8.22 -0.72 16.59
N LEU A 180 7.72 0.07 15.64
CA LEU A 180 7.38 -0.39 14.30
C LEU A 180 8.53 -0.32 13.29
N ASN A 181 9.66 0.33 13.63
CA ASN A 181 10.81 0.45 12.75
C ASN A 181 12.01 -0.40 13.18
N VAL A 182 12.04 -0.91 14.41
CA VAL A 182 13.09 -1.83 14.85
C VAL A 182 12.72 -3.27 14.45
N PRO A 183 13.49 -3.92 13.57
CA PRO A 183 13.16 -5.27 13.11
C PRO A 183 13.27 -6.29 14.24
N ALA A 184 12.26 -7.16 14.34
CA ALA A 184 12.25 -8.26 15.30
C ALA A 184 12.91 -9.52 14.71
N ARG A 185 12.59 -10.70 15.29
CA ARG A 185 13.19 -12.01 14.98
C ARG A 185 13.20 -12.41 13.50
N TRP A 186 12.31 -11.84 12.68
CA TRP A 186 12.17 -12.15 11.25
C TRP A 186 13.06 -11.30 10.32
N GLY A 187 13.82 -10.35 10.88
CA GLY A 187 14.81 -9.57 10.12
C GLY A 187 14.23 -8.44 9.27
N GLN A 188 12.93 -8.17 9.42
CA GLN A 188 12.19 -7.13 8.70
C GLN A 188 11.27 -6.40 9.68
N SER A 189 11.17 -5.08 9.57
CA SER A 189 10.18 -4.28 10.31
C SER A 189 8.79 -4.48 9.71
N PRO A 190 7.73 -4.50 10.54
CA PRO A 190 6.36 -4.74 10.07
C PRO A 190 5.94 -3.70 9.05
N PHE A 191 5.54 -4.19 7.87
CA PHE A 191 4.96 -3.32 6.85
C PHE A 191 3.62 -2.82 7.36
N THR A 192 3.58 -1.58 7.82
CA THR A 192 2.40 -1.02 8.49
C THR A 192 1.93 0.28 7.87
N ASN A 193 0.62 0.44 7.82
CA ASN A 193 -0.06 1.63 7.33
C ASN A 193 -1.04 2.14 8.39
N ILE A 194 -1.15 3.47 8.50
CA ILE A 194 -2.21 4.12 9.27
C ILE A 194 -2.92 5.15 8.39
N THR A 195 -4.23 5.29 8.55
CA THR A 195 -4.99 6.40 7.97
C THR A 195 -5.28 7.43 9.06
N LEU A 196 -5.00 8.69 8.74
CA LEU A 196 -5.32 9.85 9.56
C LEU A 196 -6.52 10.56 8.94
N ASP A 197 -7.58 10.72 9.73
CA ASP A 197 -8.81 11.34 9.26
C ASP A 197 -8.68 12.86 9.23
N ILE A 198 -7.88 13.44 10.14
CA ILE A 198 -7.67 14.88 10.37
C ILE A 198 -8.91 15.59 10.90
N VAL A 199 -10.06 15.41 10.24
CA VAL A 199 -11.39 15.83 10.65
C VAL A 199 -12.18 14.58 11.03
N VAL A 200 -13.03 14.66 12.07
CA VAL A 200 -13.84 13.50 12.49
C VAL A 200 -14.76 13.08 11.32
N PRO A 201 -14.67 11.83 10.84
CA PRO A 201 -15.52 11.33 9.76
C PRO A 201 -17.00 11.35 10.14
N ASP A 202 -17.88 11.66 9.18
CA ASP A 202 -19.32 11.73 9.43
C ASP A 202 -19.94 10.41 9.89
N ASP A 203 -19.41 9.27 9.45
CA ASP A 203 -19.85 7.94 9.89
C ASP A 203 -19.42 7.60 11.34
N LEU A 204 -18.44 8.34 11.89
CA LEU A 204 -17.96 8.18 13.26
C LEU A 204 -18.42 9.30 14.19
N ARG A 205 -18.77 10.48 13.67
CA ARG A 205 -19.05 11.71 14.42
C ARG A 205 -19.98 11.52 15.62
N ASP A 206 -21.10 10.85 15.42
CA ASP A 206 -22.14 10.65 16.43
C ASP A 206 -21.96 9.34 17.22
N LEU A 207 -20.98 8.51 16.86
CA LEU A 207 -20.65 7.30 17.61
C LEU A 207 -19.84 7.66 18.86
N TYR A 208 -19.89 6.77 19.84
CA TYR A 208 -19.12 6.91 21.07
C TYR A 208 -17.94 5.93 21.12
N PRO A 209 -16.84 6.29 21.81
CA PRO A 209 -15.73 5.37 22.04
C PRO A 209 -16.17 4.20 22.92
N THR A 210 -15.76 2.99 22.56
CA THR A 210 -16.24 1.76 23.20
C THR A 210 -15.17 1.01 24.01
N TYR A 211 -15.59 0.39 25.11
CA TYR A 211 -14.86 -0.56 25.93
C TYR A 211 -15.80 -1.71 26.31
N ARG A 212 -15.55 -2.94 25.84
CA ARG A 212 -16.42 -4.10 26.04
C ARG A 212 -17.89 -3.83 25.71
N ASP A 213 -18.12 -3.20 24.56
CA ASP A 213 -19.45 -2.80 24.06
C ASP A 213 -20.19 -1.78 24.94
N GLU A 214 -19.50 -1.18 25.92
CA GLU A 214 -19.98 -0.07 26.73
C GLU A 214 -19.25 1.22 26.35
N HIS A 215 -19.77 2.37 26.80
CA HIS A 215 -19.09 3.64 26.65
C HIS A 215 -17.71 3.62 27.35
N LEU A 216 -16.66 4.14 26.72
CA LEU A 216 -15.30 4.16 27.30
C LEU A 216 -15.28 4.85 28.67
N PHE A 217 -16.06 5.92 28.83
CA PHE A 217 -16.22 6.65 30.09
C PHE A 217 -17.29 6.11 31.05
N LYS A 218 -17.86 4.92 30.79
CA LYS A 218 -18.91 4.37 31.66
C LYS A 218 -18.42 4.19 33.09
N GLY A 219 -19.18 4.73 34.04
CA GLY A 219 -18.87 4.66 35.47
C GLY A 219 -17.67 5.49 35.90
N ILE A 220 -17.20 6.43 35.07
CA ILE A 220 -16.11 7.35 35.42
C ILE A 220 -16.71 8.64 35.99
N ASP A 221 -16.54 8.83 37.29
CA ASP A 221 -16.94 10.05 38.00
C ASP A 221 -15.72 10.97 38.21
N ASN A 222 -15.54 11.94 37.31
CA ASN A 222 -14.46 12.91 37.37
C ASN A 222 -14.98 14.30 36.96
N GLN A 223 -15.20 15.16 37.96
CA GLN A 223 -15.76 16.49 37.76
C GLN A 223 -14.88 17.38 36.86
N ALA A 224 -13.55 17.28 36.97
CA ALA A 224 -12.64 18.10 36.16
C ALA A 224 -12.70 17.71 34.67
N LEU A 225 -12.80 16.41 34.37
CA LEU A 225 -13.00 15.94 33.00
C LEU A 225 -14.39 16.35 32.48
N LEU A 226 -15.43 16.26 33.30
CA LEU A 226 -16.78 16.69 32.92
C LEU A 226 -16.84 18.20 32.65
N ASP A 227 -16.17 19.02 33.44
CA ASP A 227 -16.10 20.47 33.22
C ASP A 227 -15.37 20.80 31.91
N ARG A 228 -14.28 20.07 31.60
CA ARG A 228 -13.58 20.18 30.31
C ARG A 228 -14.42 19.68 29.13
N ALA A 229 -15.25 18.66 29.32
CA ALA A 229 -16.22 18.23 28.32
C ALA A 229 -17.29 19.32 28.10
N ARG A 230 -17.83 19.89 29.18
CA ARG A 230 -18.84 20.95 29.15
C ARG A 230 -18.35 22.26 28.54
N SER A 231 -17.06 22.55 28.63
CA SER A 231 -16.48 23.69 27.92
C SER A 231 -16.53 23.53 26.39
N ARG A 232 -16.78 22.32 25.88
CA ARG A 232 -16.96 22.02 24.45
C ARG A 232 -18.45 21.95 24.10
N ASP A 233 -19.24 21.29 24.94
CA ASP A 233 -20.69 21.23 24.81
C ASP A 233 -21.37 21.29 26.19
N MET A 234 -22.03 22.42 26.46
CA MET A 234 -22.75 22.66 27.71
C MET A 234 -23.95 21.71 27.93
N GLY A 235 -24.39 21.00 26.89
CA GLY A 235 -25.46 20.01 26.94
C GLY A 235 -25.08 18.70 27.62
N LEU A 236 -23.78 18.42 27.79
CA LEU A 236 -23.27 17.17 28.36
C LEU A 236 -23.56 17.07 29.87
N ARG A 237 -24.31 16.04 30.26
CA ARG A 237 -24.69 15.79 31.66
C ARG A 237 -23.69 14.88 32.35
N SER A 238 -23.13 13.94 31.60
CA SER A 238 -22.11 12.97 32.02
C SER A 238 -21.05 12.78 30.93
N LEU A 239 -19.93 12.14 31.26
CA LEU A 239 -18.93 11.77 30.26
C LEU A 239 -19.43 10.70 29.27
N GLU A 240 -20.49 9.96 29.61
CA GLU A 240 -21.12 8.98 28.72
C GLU A 240 -21.95 9.62 27.60
N ASP A 241 -22.18 10.93 27.66
CA ASP A 241 -22.87 11.69 26.60
C ASP A 241 -21.92 12.09 25.45
N MET A 242 -20.60 11.86 25.60
CA MET A 242 -19.60 12.28 24.62
C MET A 242 -19.51 11.34 23.40
N SER A 243 -19.59 11.88 22.21
CA SER A 243 -19.28 11.20 20.94
C SER A 243 -17.89 11.56 20.39
N PHE A 244 -17.44 10.91 19.30
CA PHE A 244 -16.17 11.23 18.63
C PHE A 244 -16.04 12.70 18.21
N ALA A 245 -17.15 13.36 17.88
CA ALA A 245 -17.19 14.81 17.57
C ALA A 245 -16.54 15.69 18.65
N HIS A 246 -16.52 15.23 19.91
CA HIS A 246 -16.01 16.03 21.02
C HIS A 246 -14.48 15.98 21.17
N PHE A 247 -13.76 15.13 20.42
CA PHE A 247 -12.32 14.88 20.62
C PHE A 247 -11.40 15.44 19.51
N GLU A 248 -11.91 16.30 18.62
CA GLU A 248 -11.09 16.99 17.60
C GLU A 248 -9.84 17.68 18.16
N PRO A 249 -9.87 18.36 19.33
CA PRO A 249 -8.66 18.94 19.91
C PRO A 249 -7.56 17.92 20.21
N GLU A 250 -7.93 16.70 20.58
CA GLU A 250 -6.97 15.63 20.85
C GLU A 250 -6.45 14.98 19.55
N MET A 251 -7.29 14.90 18.51
CA MET A 251 -6.86 14.48 17.18
C MET A 251 -5.79 15.43 16.63
N GLU A 252 -5.98 16.75 16.75
CA GLU A 252 -4.98 17.75 16.36
C GLU A 252 -3.62 17.48 17.03
N LEU A 253 -3.62 17.24 18.35
CA LEU A 253 -2.38 16.98 19.09
C LEU A 253 -1.70 15.66 18.68
N ILE A 254 -2.47 14.60 18.42
CA ILE A 254 -1.94 13.32 17.93
C ILE A 254 -1.29 13.51 16.57
N ASN A 255 -1.98 14.18 15.64
CA ASN A 255 -1.50 14.40 14.28
C ASN A 255 -0.22 15.24 14.25
N ILE A 256 -0.18 16.36 14.98
CA ILE A 256 1.03 17.19 15.09
C ILE A 256 2.18 16.38 15.70
N ALA A 257 1.93 15.66 16.81
CA ALA A 257 2.96 14.85 17.47
C ALA A 257 3.52 13.76 16.54
N TYR A 258 2.66 13.11 15.75
CA TYR A 258 3.05 12.11 14.78
C TYR A 258 3.95 12.69 13.68
N TYR A 259 3.54 13.78 13.05
CA TYR A 259 4.33 14.41 11.98
C TYR A 259 5.63 15.02 12.49
N GLU A 260 5.66 15.60 13.68
CA GLU A 260 6.91 16.05 14.29
C GLU A 260 7.89 14.88 14.47
N VAL A 261 7.43 13.74 14.99
CA VAL A 261 8.28 12.52 15.14
C VAL A 261 8.78 12.02 13.79
N MET A 262 7.91 11.94 12.79
CA MET A 262 8.28 11.48 11.44
C MET A 262 9.24 12.44 10.73
N THR A 263 9.22 13.74 11.06
CA THR A 263 10.08 14.78 10.48
C THR A 263 11.44 14.88 11.17
N GLU A 264 11.48 14.63 12.47
CA GLU A 264 12.71 14.54 13.27
C GLU A 264 13.58 13.35 12.82
N GLY A 265 12.97 12.19 12.62
CA GLY A 265 13.70 10.95 12.32
C GLY A 265 14.32 10.30 13.55
N ASP A 266 15.26 9.39 13.32
CA ASP A 266 16.00 8.71 14.37
C ASP A 266 17.08 9.60 15.03
N ALA A 267 17.92 9.02 15.89
CA ALA A 267 19.00 9.75 16.57
C ALA A 267 20.02 10.43 15.62
N THR A 268 20.08 10.01 14.36
CA THR A 268 20.93 10.58 13.30
C THR A 268 20.12 11.37 12.27
N GLY A 269 18.82 11.54 12.48
CA GLY A 269 17.91 12.18 11.52
C GLY A 269 17.54 11.30 10.33
N GLN A 270 17.77 9.98 10.40
CA GLN A 270 17.27 9.06 9.38
C GLN A 270 15.73 9.00 9.43
N PRO A 271 15.06 8.97 8.27
CA PRO A 271 13.61 8.91 8.22
C PRO A 271 13.10 7.58 8.80
N PHE A 272 11.94 7.62 9.46
CA PHE A 272 11.20 6.40 9.75
C PHE A 272 10.46 5.93 8.49
N THR A 273 10.45 4.62 8.27
CA THR A 273 9.73 4.01 7.14
C THR A 273 8.26 3.73 7.51
N PHE A 274 8.01 3.36 8.77
CA PHE A 274 6.72 2.88 9.24
C PHE A 274 6.20 3.62 10.49
N PRO A 275 4.89 3.57 10.79
CA PRO A 275 3.86 3.21 9.83
C PRO A 275 3.81 4.26 8.72
N ILE A 276 3.34 3.88 7.54
CA ILE A 276 3.17 4.80 6.44
C ILE A 276 1.84 5.55 6.66
N PRO A 277 1.84 6.88 6.77
CA PRO A 277 0.61 7.65 6.93
C PRO A 277 -0.09 7.86 5.58
N THR A 278 -1.40 7.62 5.57
CA THR A 278 -2.31 8.06 4.52
C THR A 278 -3.17 9.19 5.06
N VAL A 279 -3.20 10.33 4.35
CA VAL A 279 -4.01 11.49 4.68
C VAL A 279 -5.12 11.62 3.66
N ASN A 280 -6.36 11.63 4.14
CA ASN A 280 -7.52 11.89 3.31
C ASN A 280 -7.66 13.40 3.12
N ILE A 281 -7.56 13.88 1.87
CA ILE A 281 -7.74 15.31 1.57
C ILE A 281 -9.12 15.51 0.95
N THR A 282 -10.05 15.94 1.79
CA THR A 282 -11.45 16.25 1.47
C THR A 282 -11.66 17.75 1.23
N GLU A 283 -12.86 18.15 0.80
CA GLU A 283 -13.17 19.57 0.52
C GLU A 283 -13.12 20.46 1.76
N ASP A 284 -13.41 19.89 2.94
CA ASP A 284 -13.40 20.54 4.25
C ASP A 284 -12.03 20.53 4.94
N PHE A 285 -10.99 20.00 4.29
CA PHE A 285 -9.62 20.03 4.82
C PHE A 285 -9.13 21.47 5.02
N ASP A 286 -8.84 21.84 6.27
CA ASP A 286 -8.29 23.15 6.61
C ASP A 286 -6.79 23.21 6.30
N TRP A 287 -6.49 23.80 5.14
CA TRP A 287 -5.15 24.01 4.61
C TRP A 287 -4.27 24.91 5.47
N ASP A 288 -4.86 25.77 6.32
CA ASP A 288 -4.14 26.74 7.14
C ASP A 288 -4.06 26.33 8.62
N SER A 289 -4.55 25.12 8.95
CA SER A 289 -4.47 24.55 10.29
C SER A 289 -3.03 24.21 10.72
N LYS A 290 -2.81 24.11 12.03
CA LYS A 290 -1.52 23.65 12.59
C LYS A 290 -1.20 22.22 12.17
N VAL A 291 -2.22 21.38 12.01
CA VAL A 291 -2.07 20.01 11.51
C VAL A 291 -1.56 20.02 10.08
N ALA A 292 -2.15 20.86 9.21
CA ALA A 292 -1.67 21.05 7.85
C ALA A 292 -0.21 21.54 7.83
N SER A 293 0.17 22.51 8.67
CA SER A 293 1.57 22.93 8.78
C SER A 293 2.51 21.75 9.08
N ALA A 294 2.20 20.93 10.08
CA ALA A 294 3.02 19.76 10.43
C ALA A 294 3.09 18.70 9.31
N ILE A 295 1.97 18.45 8.62
CA ILE A 295 1.91 17.56 7.45
C ILE A 295 2.83 18.07 6.35
N PHE A 296 2.76 19.36 6.02
CA PHE A 296 3.49 19.93 4.89
C PHE A 296 4.96 20.23 5.21
N ASP A 297 5.33 20.47 6.46
CA ASP A 297 6.72 20.46 6.92
C ASP A 297 7.35 19.07 6.65
N ASN A 298 6.63 18.01 7.01
CA ASN A 298 7.07 16.65 6.69
C ASN A 298 7.11 16.40 5.18
N ALA A 299 6.08 16.82 4.45
CA ALA A 299 5.96 16.58 3.02
C ALA A 299 7.08 17.27 2.22
N ALA A 300 7.44 18.50 2.60
CA ALA A 300 8.53 19.26 1.98
C ALA A 300 9.90 18.62 2.22
N LYS A 301 10.16 18.14 3.44
CA LYS A 301 11.46 17.59 3.84
C LYS A 301 11.63 16.11 3.51
N VAL A 302 10.74 15.26 4.00
CA VAL A 302 10.86 13.79 3.94
C VAL A 302 9.85 13.21 2.94
N GLY A 303 8.63 13.74 2.89
CA GLY A 303 7.60 13.24 1.99
C GLY A 303 6.93 11.95 2.47
N SER A 304 6.65 11.77 3.77
CA SER A 304 6.21 10.48 4.35
C SER A 304 4.78 10.06 3.98
N SER A 305 3.92 11.00 3.65
CA SER A 305 2.49 10.76 3.43
C SER A 305 2.14 10.26 2.03
N TYR A 306 1.11 9.42 1.99
CA TYR A 306 0.23 9.27 0.84
C TYR A 306 -0.93 10.24 0.98
N PHE A 307 -1.25 10.96 -0.09
CA PHE A 307 -2.39 11.86 -0.12
C PHE A 307 -3.47 11.25 -0.98
N GLN A 308 -4.59 10.91 -0.34
CA GLN A 308 -5.78 10.44 -1.03
C GLN A 308 -6.58 11.65 -1.50
N ASN A 309 -6.83 11.72 -2.81
CA ASN A 309 -7.53 12.82 -3.43
C ASN A 309 -9.04 12.62 -3.32
N PHE A 310 -9.71 13.40 -2.49
CA PHE A 310 -11.17 13.53 -2.47
C PHE A 310 -11.64 14.92 -2.89
N ILE A 311 -10.79 15.72 -3.54
CA ILE A 311 -11.15 17.02 -4.11
C ILE A 311 -11.41 16.85 -5.60
N GLY A 312 -10.34 16.71 -6.40
CA GLY A 312 -10.45 16.64 -7.86
C GLY A 312 -11.04 15.33 -8.36
N SER A 313 -10.87 14.23 -7.62
CA SER A 313 -11.42 12.92 -8.01
C SER A 313 -12.95 12.91 -8.06
N GLN A 314 -13.62 13.74 -7.26
CA GLN A 314 -15.08 13.78 -7.11
C GLN A 314 -15.79 14.42 -8.30
N TYR A 315 -15.04 15.08 -9.20
CA TYR A 315 -15.62 15.83 -10.30
C TYR A 315 -14.96 15.50 -11.64
N ILE A 316 -15.76 15.51 -12.69
CA ILE A 316 -15.31 15.58 -14.07
C ILE A 316 -15.43 17.02 -14.50
N ARG A 317 -14.35 17.58 -15.04
CA ARG A 317 -14.33 18.93 -15.58
C ARG A 317 -14.57 18.89 -17.09
N ASP A 318 -15.50 19.68 -17.57
CA ASP A 318 -15.69 19.87 -19.01
C ASP A 318 -14.45 20.59 -19.58
N PRO A 319 -13.74 20.01 -20.57
CA PRO A 319 -12.50 20.59 -21.07
C PRO A 319 -12.69 21.92 -21.82
N LYS A 320 -13.91 22.22 -22.29
CA LYS A 320 -14.21 23.44 -23.06
C LYS A 320 -14.78 24.56 -22.20
N THR A 321 -15.65 24.22 -21.25
CA THR A 321 -16.36 25.21 -20.41
C THR A 321 -15.76 25.34 -19.01
N GLY A 322 -14.98 24.36 -18.57
CA GLY A 322 -14.43 24.29 -17.21
C GLY A 322 -15.46 23.93 -16.14
N GLU A 323 -16.72 23.65 -16.53
CA GLU A 323 -17.81 23.26 -15.63
C GLU A 323 -17.46 21.96 -14.90
N ARG A 324 -17.72 21.91 -13.58
CA ARG A 324 -17.53 20.71 -12.77
C ARG A 324 -18.84 19.95 -12.66
N ARG A 325 -18.82 18.66 -12.98
CA ARG A 325 -19.94 17.73 -12.79
C ARG A 325 -19.52 16.59 -11.88
N PRO A 326 -20.40 16.08 -11.01
CA PRO A 326 -20.07 14.92 -10.16
C PRO A 326 -19.56 13.76 -11.00
N ASN A 327 -18.45 13.14 -10.57
CA ASN A 327 -17.88 11.98 -11.21
C ASN A 327 -18.64 10.71 -10.75
N PRO A 328 -19.40 10.02 -11.62
CA PRO A 328 -20.18 8.84 -11.23
C PRO A 328 -19.30 7.65 -10.84
N GLU A 329 -18.04 7.64 -11.29
CA GLU A 329 -17.05 6.61 -10.95
C GLU A 329 -16.26 6.95 -9.68
N ALA A 330 -16.41 8.16 -9.13
CA ALA A 330 -15.69 8.55 -7.93
C ALA A 330 -16.24 7.87 -6.68
N TYR A 331 -15.31 7.57 -5.79
CA TYR A 331 -15.66 7.15 -4.45
C TYR A 331 -15.87 8.35 -3.54
N SER A 332 -17.02 8.40 -2.85
CA SER A 332 -17.24 9.39 -1.80
C SER A 332 -16.32 9.17 -0.60
N PRO A 333 -15.91 10.21 0.14
CA PRO A 333 -15.01 10.09 1.29
C PRO A 333 -15.42 9.04 2.33
N GLY A 334 -16.71 8.98 2.69
CA GLY A 334 -17.23 7.97 3.64
C GLY A 334 -17.43 6.56 3.07
N ALA A 335 -17.22 6.36 1.77
CA ALA A 335 -17.41 5.08 1.09
C ALA A 335 -16.09 4.33 0.80
N VAL A 336 -14.92 4.90 1.15
CA VAL A 336 -13.61 4.25 0.98
C VAL A 336 -12.80 4.36 2.26
N ARG A 337 -12.17 3.24 2.62
CA ARG A 337 -11.06 3.24 3.57
C ARG A 337 -9.83 2.66 2.88
N SER A 338 -8.67 3.25 3.14
CA SER A 338 -7.39 2.75 2.62
C SER A 338 -6.92 1.55 3.45
N MET A 339 -6.95 0.34 2.89
CA MET A 339 -6.71 -0.89 3.66
C MET A 339 -5.52 -1.70 3.15
N CYS A 340 -4.39 -1.02 2.96
CA CYS A 340 -3.02 -1.45 2.61
C CYS A 340 -2.32 -0.19 2.06
N CYS A 341 -1.14 -0.28 1.47
CA CYS A 341 -0.39 0.87 0.94
C CYS A 341 -1.18 1.75 -0.04
N ARG A 342 -2.09 1.15 -0.83
CA ARG A 342 -2.82 1.81 -1.93
C ARG A 342 -4.20 1.23 -2.20
N LEU A 343 -4.60 0.17 -1.49
CA LEU A 343 -5.83 -0.57 -1.79
C LEU A 343 -7.06 0.30 -1.51
N GLN A 344 -7.81 0.57 -2.58
CA GLN A 344 -9.11 1.24 -2.50
C GLN A 344 -10.24 0.21 -2.37
N LEU A 345 -11.26 0.59 -1.62
CA LEU A 345 -12.41 -0.26 -1.32
C LEU A 345 -13.69 0.44 -1.71
N ASP A 346 -14.44 -0.13 -2.65
CA ASP A 346 -15.81 0.32 -2.88
C ASP A 346 -16.75 -0.28 -1.82
N LEU A 347 -17.18 0.53 -0.85
CA LEU A 347 -18.14 0.06 0.14
C LEU A 347 -19.51 -0.29 -0.47
N ARG A 348 -19.86 0.20 -1.66
CA ARG A 348 -21.12 -0.17 -2.35
C ARG A 348 -21.13 -1.65 -2.72
N GLU A 349 -20.00 -2.19 -3.15
CA GLU A 349 -19.86 -3.61 -3.50
C GLU A 349 -19.95 -4.50 -2.26
N LEU A 350 -19.44 -4.03 -1.11
CA LEU A 350 -19.59 -4.72 0.17
C LEU A 350 -21.03 -4.66 0.70
N LEU A 351 -21.72 -3.52 0.51
CA LEU A 351 -23.13 -3.33 0.88
C LEU A 351 -24.07 -4.24 0.08
N LYS A 352 -23.81 -4.46 -1.22
CA LYS A 352 -24.58 -5.40 -2.06
C LYS A 352 -24.59 -6.83 -1.52
N ARG A 353 -23.56 -7.21 -0.74
CA ARG A 353 -23.45 -8.54 -0.10
C ARG A 353 -24.22 -8.65 1.22
N GLY A 354 -25.01 -7.63 1.58
CA GLY A 354 -25.95 -7.68 2.72
C GLY A 354 -25.33 -7.47 4.10
N ASN A 355 -24.08 -7.02 4.18
CA ASN A 355 -23.50 -6.58 5.46
C ASN A 355 -23.81 -5.10 5.68
N GLY A 356 -24.19 -4.73 6.92
CA GLY A 356 -24.24 -3.33 7.32
C GLY A 356 -22.88 -2.65 7.11
N LEU A 357 -22.89 -1.34 6.82
CA LEU A 357 -21.71 -0.52 6.54
C LEU A 357 -20.64 -0.60 7.64
N PHE A 358 -21.07 -0.86 8.88
CA PHE A 358 -20.24 -0.80 10.06
C PHE A 358 -19.32 -2.02 10.18
N GLY A 359 -18.00 -1.79 10.07
CA GLY A 359 -16.93 -2.78 10.30
C GLY A 359 -16.51 -3.59 9.06
N SER A 360 -17.30 -3.62 7.99
CA SER A 360 -16.91 -4.32 6.74
C SER A 360 -15.76 -3.65 6.00
N ALA A 361 -15.68 -2.31 6.10
CA ALA A 361 -14.60 -1.49 5.56
C ALA A 361 -13.25 -1.73 6.26
N GLU A 362 -13.30 -2.12 7.53
CA GLU A 362 -12.14 -2.28 8.42
C GLU A 362 -11.57 -3.72 8.45
N MET A 363 -12.21 -4.67 7.75
CA MET A 363 -11.90 -6.11 7.78
C MET A 363 -11.72 -6.67 6.36
N THR A 364 -10.70 -6.19 5.67
CA THR A 364 -10.52 -6.42 4.24
C THR A 364 -9.08 -6.20 3.82
N GLY A 365 -8.75 -6.59 2.59
CA GLY A 365 -7.42 -6.62 2.03
C GLY A 365 -7.44 -7.39 0.72
N SER A 366 -6.32 -8.03 0.38
CA SER A 366 -6.25 -8.93 -0.77
C SER A 366 -5.69 -10.28 -0.31
N LEU A 367 -6.27 -11.37 -0.82
CA LEU A 367 -5.75 -12.71 -0.55
C LEU A 367 -4.55 -13.05 -1.44
N GLY A 368 -4.42 -12.41 -2.58
CA GLY A 368 -3.34 -12.67 -3.50
C GLY A 368 -3.32 -11.67 -4.63
N VAL A 369 -2.11 -11.47 -5.16
CA VAL A 369 -1.87 -10.64 -6.34
C VAL A 369 -1.20 -11.51 -7.40
N VAL A 370 -1.67 -11.38 -8.64
CA VAL A 370 -0.99 -11.90 -9.83
C VAL A 370 -0.77 -10.75 -10.82
N THR A 371 0.48 -10.53 -11.21
CA THR A 371 0.84 -9.49 -12.19
C THR A 371 1.15 -10.11 -13.54
N ILE A 372 0.59 -9.56 -14.60
CA ILE A 372 0.83 -9.98 -15.99
C ILE A 372 2.02 -9.19 -16.57
N ASN A 373 2.89 -9.90 -17.30
CA ASN A 373 4.04 -9.32 -17.99
C ASN A 373 3.62 -8.74 -19.34
N MET A 374 3.38 -7.43 -19.39
CA MET A 374 2.87 -6.78 -20.60
C MET A 374 3.96 -6.60 -21.66
N ALA A 375 5.21 -6.41 -21.26
CA ALA A 375 6.32 -6.24 -22.21
C ALA A 375 6.50 -7.48 -23.10
N ALA A 376 6.44 -8.68 -22.50
CA ALA A 376 6.48 -9.94 -23.24
C ALA A 376 5.30 -10.10 -24.22
N LEU A 377 4.10 -9.63 -23.85
CA LEU A 377 2.93 -9.64 -24.74
C LEU A 377 3.16 -8.74 -25.96
N GLY A 378 3.59 -7.50 -25.74
CA GLY A 378 3.89 -6.57 -26.82
C GLY A 378 4.96 -7.10 -27.79
N TYR A 379 5.99 -7.77 -27.26
CA TYR A 379 7.04 -8.37 -28.08
C TYR A 379 6.54 -9.57 -28.91
N ARG A 380 5.83 -10.52 -28.28
CA ARG A 380 5.38 -11.76 -28.92
C ARG A 380 4.33 -11.51 -30.01
N PHE A 381 3.50 -10.48 -29.84
CA PHE A 381 2.37 -10.17 -30.71
C PHE A 381 2.57 -8.84 -31.43
N LYS A 382 3.80 -8.55 -31.86
CA LYS A 382 4.16 -7.32 -32.58
C LYS A 382 3.25 -7.09 -33.78
N GLY A 383 2.47 -6.00 -33.74
CA GLY A 383 1.51 -5.62 -34.78
C GLY A 383 0.24 -6.49 -34.87
N ASP A 384 0.04 -7.42 -33.93
CA ASP A 384 -1.12 -8.33 -33.87
C ASP A 384 -1.92 -8.10 -32.58
N LEU A 385 -2.81 -7.11 -32.60
CA LEU A 385 -3.62 -6.76 -31.42
C LEU A 385 -4.58 -7.90 -31.04
N ASP A 386 -5.18 -8.58 -32.00
CA ASP A 386 -6.13 -9.66 -31.73
C ASP A 386 -5.44 -10.83 -31.01
N GLY A 387 -4.24 -11.22 -31.47
CA GLY A 387 -3.41 -12.22 -30.80
C GLY A 387 -2.97 -11.79 -29.40
N LEU A 388 -2.58 -10.52 -29.23
CA LEU A 388 -2.22 -9.96 -27.94
C LEU A 388 -3.38 -10.05 -26.94
N MET A 389 -4.58 -9.65 -27.36
CA MET A 389 -5.78 -9.67 -26.52
C MET A 389 -6.20 -11.10 -26.16
N ALA A 390 -6.09 -12.03 -27.11
CA ALA A 390 -6.39 -13.44 -26.85
C ALA A 390 -5.40 -14.08 -25.84
N GLU A 391 -4.11 -13.74 -25.91
CA GLU A 391 -3.15 -14.21 -24.92
C GLU A 391 -3.33 -13.53 -23.57
N LEU A 392 -3.65 -12.23 -23.54
CA LEU A 392 -3.99 -11.52 -22.31
C LEU A 392 -5.16 -12.21 -21.59
N ASP A 393 -6.23 -12.54 -22.32
CA ASP A 393 -7.37 -13.29 -21.78
C ASP A 393 -6.95 -14.61 -21.15
N ARG A 394 -6.14 -15.39 -21.86
CA ARG A 394 -5.62 -16.67 -21.35
C ARG A 394 -4.81 -16.48 -20.07
N LEU A 395 -3.98 -15.44 -20.00
CA LEU A 395 -3.18 -15.14 -18.80
C LEU A 395 -4.05 -14.64 -17.64
N MET A 396 -5.10 -13.87 -17.92
CA MET A 396 -6.10 -13.47 -16.92
C MET A 396 -6.87 -14.67 -16.37
N ASP A 397 -7.23 -15.64 -17.21
CA ASP A 397 -7.90 -16.87 -16.77
C ASP A 397 -6.99 -17.70 -15.84
N ILE A 398 -5.69 -17.80 -16.16
CA ILE A 398 -4.68 -18.44 -15.30
C ILE A 398 -4.53 -17.68 -13.97
N ALA A 399 -4.46 -16.36 -14.02
CA ALA A 399 -4.36 -15.52 -12.84
C ALA A 399 -5.57 -15.71 -11.92
N SER A 400 -6.78 -15.67 -12.49
CA SER A 400 -8.04 -15.92 -11.78
C SER A 400 -8.04 -17.31 -11.12
N SER A 401 -7.73 -18.37 -11.88
CA SER A 401 -7.66 -19.75 -11.35
C SER A 401 -6.63 -19.89 -10.21
N THR A 402 -5.47 -19.23 -10.34
CA THR A 402 -4.44 -19.20 -9.28
C THR A 402 -4.97 -18.57 -7.99
N LEU A 403 -5.63 -17.41 -8.10
CA LEU A 403 -6.14 -16.66 -6.96
C LEU A 403 -7.26 -17.41 -6.24
N GLU A 404 -8.14 -18.08 -6.98
CA GLU A 404 -9.23 -18.88 -6.40
C GLU A 404 -8.70 -20.13 -5.68
N LYS A 405 -7.67 -20.79 -6.22
CA LYS A 405 -6.98 -21.90 -5.51
C LYS A 405 -6.29 -21.42 -4.24
N LYS A 406 -5.60 -20.26 -4.30
CA LYS A 406 -4.97 -19.66 -3.12
C LYS A 406 -6.03 -19.35 -2.05
N ARG A 407 -7.16 -18.77 -2.43
CA ARG A 407 -8.29 -18.49 -1.53
C ARG A 407 -8.82 -19.76 -0.87
N ALA A 408 -9.10 -20.80 -1.65
CA ALA A 408 -9.59 -22.08 -1.12
C ALA A 408 -8.59 -22.72 -0.14
N PHE A 409 -7.29 -22.70 -0.48
CA PHE A 409 -6.24 -23.24 0.38
C PHE A 409 -6.12 -22.45 1.69
N VAL A 410 -6.02 -21.13 1.63
CA VAL A 410 -5.92 -20.25 2.81
C VAL A 410 -7.15 -20.40 3.69
N GLN A 411 -8.35 -20.48 3.12
CA GLN A 411 -9.57 -20.75 3.90
C GLN A 411 -9.50 -22.12 4.60
N SER A 412 -9.05 -23.16 3.93
CA SER A 412 -8.86 -24.48 4.55
C SER A 412 -7.86 -24.45 5.72
N MET A 413 -6.76 -23.70 5.58
CA MET A 413 -5.79 -23.53 6.65
C MET A 413 -6.32 -22.69 7.81
N TYR A 414 -7.12 -21.66 7.50
CA TYR A 414 -7.84 -20.85 8.48
C TYR A 414 -8.78 -21.73 9.32
N ASP A 415 -9.60 -22.54 8.67
CA ASP A 415 -10.57 -23.44 9.34
C ASP A 415 -9.87 -24.50 10.21
N ARG A 416 -8.64 -24.88 9.85
CA ARG A 416 -7.79 -25.80 10.61
C ARG A 416 -7.06 -25.13 11.79
N GLY A 417 -7.16 -23.81 11.93
CA GLY A 417 -6.53 -23.04 13.01
C GLY A 417 -5.07 -22.66 12.76
N LEU A 418 -4.61 -22.62 11.50
CA LEU A 418 -3.23 -22.19 11.18
C LEU A 418 -2.99 -20.69 11.47
N TYR A 419 -4.04 -19.86 11.40
CA TYR A 419 -3.99 -18.41 11.62
C TYR A 419 -4.84 -17.99 12.84
N PRO A 420 -4.43 -18.36 14.06
CA PRO A 420 -5.26 -18.18 15.25
C PRO A 420 -5.57 -16.71 15.58
N TYR A 421 -4.66 -15.78 15.33
CA TYR A 421 -4.94 -14.36 15.60
C TYR A 421 -5.83 -13.76 14.51
N THR A 422 -5.60 -14.13 13.25
CA THR A 422 -6.49 -13.78 12.14
C THR A 422 -7.89 -14.29 12.41
N ALA A 423 -8.05 -15.54 12.87
CA ALA A 423 -9.37 -16.08 13.21
C ALA A 423 -10.10 -15.31 14.31
N ARG A 424 -9.36 -14.70 15.24
CA ARG A 424 -9.92 -13.89 16.33
C ARG A 424 -10.43 -12.52 15.89
N TYR A 425 -9.73 -11.87 14.96
CA TYR A 425 -9.99 -10.46 14.57
C TYR A 425 -10.55 -10.30 13.16
N LEU A 426 -10.51 -11.35 12.36
CA LEU A 426 -11.00 -11.40 10.99
C LEU A 426 -11.81 -12.70 10.81
N PRO A 427 -13.13 -12.66 11.10
CA PRO A 427 -13.97 -13.86 11.15
C PRO A 427 -14.28 -14.46 9.77
N PHE A 428 -13.97 -13.75 8.67
CA PHE A 428 -14.22 -14.20 7.31
C PHE A 428 -13.24 -13.57 6.31
N LEU A 429 -13.03 -14.25 5.18
CA LEU A 429 -12.20 -13.77 4.07
C LEU A 429 -13.00 -13.24 2.87
N ARG A 430 -14.35 -13.25 2.95
CA ARG A 430 -15.26 -12.88 1.84
C ARG A 430 -15.15 -11.43 1.36
N ASN A 431 -14.57 -10.55 2.18
CA ASN A 431 -14.32 -9.15 1.84
C ASN A 431 -12.95 -8.94 1.17
N HIS A 432 -12.08 -9.95 1.16
CA HIS A 432 -10.74 -9.81 0.57
C HIS A 432 -10.80 -10.00 -0.94
N PHE A 433 -10.08 -9.15 -1.66
CA PHE A 433 -9.99 -9.16 -3.12
C PHE A 433 -9.06 -10.26 -3.64
N SER A 434 -9.34 -10.70 -4.85
CA SER A 434 -8.44 -11.42 -5.76
C SER A 434 -7.89 -10.39 -6.76
N THR A 435 -6.60 -10.06 -6.66
CA THR A 435 -6.03 -8.92 -7.37
C THR A 435 -5.26 -9.34 -8.61
N ILE A 436 -5.61 -8.75 -9.76
CA ILE A 436 -4.83 -8.87 -10.99
C ILE A 436 -4.21 -7.52 -11.30
N GLY A 437 -2.92 -7.51 -11.63
CA GLY A 437 -2.20 -6.29 -11.99
C GLY A 437 -1.38 -6.45 -13.26
N VAL A 438 -0.76 -5.35 -13.68
CA VAL A 438 0.07 -5.28 -14.88
C VAL A 438 1.44 -4.70 -14.57
N ASN A 439 2.44 -5.04 -15.38
CA ASN A 439 3.76 -4.41 -15.34
C ASN A 439 4.34 -4.29 -16.75
N GLY A 440 5.02 -3.17 -17.04
CA GLY A 440 5.70 -2.95 -18.32
C GLY A 440 4.78 -2.56 -19.48
N MET A 441 3.68 -1.83 -19.24
CA MET A 441 2.83 -1.39 -20.35
C MET A 441 3.53 -0.38 -21.27
N ASN A 442 4.48 0.41 -20.74
CA ASN A 442 5.32 1.24 -21.59
C ASN A 442 6.13 0.39 -22.59
N GLU A 443 6.84 -0.62 -22.08
CA GLU A 443 7.62 -1.51 -22.93
C GLU A 443 6.74 -2.42 -23.79
N MET A 444 5.50 -2.72 -23.38
CA MET A 444 4.51 -3.39 -24.23
C MET A 444 4.25 -2.57 -25.51
N VAL A 445 3.91 -1.29 -25.37
CA VAL A 445 3.63 -0.42 -26.53
C VAL A 445 4.87 -0.29 -27.42
N ARG A 446 6.05 -0.08 -26.82
CA ARG A 446 7.32 -0.01 -27.55
C ARG A 446 7.58 -1.28 -28.34
N ASN A 447 7.51 -2.45 -27.71
CA ASN A 447 7.74 -3.72 -28.39
C ASN A 447 6.67 -4.02 -29.48
N TYR A 448 5.41 -3.73 -29.18
CA TYR A 448 4.28 -3.95 -30.11
C TYR A 448 4.40 -3.12 -31.38
N THR A 449 4.81 -1.86 -31.24
CA THR A 449 4.92 -0.91 -32.36
C THR A 449 6.28 -0.95 -33.06
N GLY A 450 7.27 -1.64 -32.49
CA GLY A 450 8.64 -1.60 -33.00
C GLY A 450 9.36 -0.29 -32.67
N ASP A 451 9.15 0.22 -31.46
CA ASP A 451 9.72 1.42 -30.86
C ASP A 451 9.29 2.76 -31.49
N THR A 452 8.19 2.76 -32.25
CA THR A 452 7.64 3.99 -32.83
C THR A 452 6.68 4.73 -31.90
N SER A 453 6.25 4.08 -30.81
CA SER A 453 5.35 4.66 -29.81
C SER A 453 5.60 4.12 -28.40
N ASP A 454 5.14 4.86 -27.39
CA ASP A 454 5.25 4.56 -25.96
C ASP A 454 4.15 5.29 -25.17
N LEU A 455 4.18 5.27 -23.83
CA LEU A 455 3.16 5.92 -23.00
C LEU A 455 3.31 7.45 -22.87
N THR A 456 4.21 8.07 -23.63
CA THR A 456 4.31 9.53 -23.76
C THR A 456 3.52 10.05 -24.96
N ARG A 457 3.00 9.14 -25.78
CA ARG A 457 2.23 9.46 -26.98
C ARG A 457 0.77 9.07 -26.84
N GLN A 458 -0.09 9.87 -27.48
CA GLN A 458 -1.54 9.69 -27.42
C GLN A 458 -1.98 8.30 -27.92
N ASP A 459 -1.39 7.80 -29.01
CA ASP A 459 -1.70 6.48 -29.56
C ASP A 459 -1.30 5.33 -28.62
N GLY A 460 -0.17 5.46 -27.91
CA GLY A 460 0.25 4.50 -26.90
C GLY A 460 -0.64 4.53 -25.66
N ILE A 461 -1.04 5.72 -25.20
CA ILE A 461 -1.99 5.90 -24.09
C ILE A 461 -3.35 5.28 -24.43
N GLU A 462 -3.88 5.53 -25.63
CA GLU A 462 -5.16 4.97 -26.09
C GLU A 462 -5.14 3.43 -26.13
N MET A 463 -4.05 2.84 -26.62
CA MET A 463 -3.86 1.38 -26.60
C MET A 463 -3.88 0.83 -25.17
N ALA A 464 -3.16 1.48 -24.25
CA ALA A 464 -3.12 1.05 -22.85
C ALA A 464 -4.48 1.21 -22.14
N LEU A 465 -5.19 2.31 -22.37
CA LEU A 465 -6.54 2.53 -21.83
C LEU A 465 -7.52 1.45 -22.32
N GLY A 466 -7.50 1.12 -23.61
CA GLY A 466 -8.36 0.07 -24.17
C GLY A 466 -8.09 -1.30 -23.55
N ILE A 467 -6.83 -1.64 -23.33
CA ILE A 467 -6.43 -2.88 -22.65
C ILE A 467 -6.90 -2.89 -21.18
N LEU A 468 -6.69 -1.80 -20.45
CA LEU A 468 -7.12 -1.71 -19.04
C LEU A 468 -8.65 -1.81 -18.90
N ASP A 469 -9.41 -1.19 -19.80
CA ASP A 469 -10.88 -1.29 -19.82
C ASP A 469 -11.36 -2.71 -20.13
N HIS A 470 -10.69 -3.41 -21.06
CA HIS A 470 -10.95 -4.81 -21.32
C HIS A 470 -10.67 -5.68 -20.08
N MET A 471 -9.55 -5.46 -19.40
CA MET A 471 -9.22 -6.17 -18.16
C MET A 471 -10.29 -5.92 -17.09
N ARG A 472 -10.77 -4.68 -16.91
CA ARG A 472 -11.85 -4.37 -15.96
C ARG A 472 -13.11 -5.18 -16.27
N THR A 473 -13.48 -5.30 -17.55
CA THR A 473 -14.65 -6.08 -17.98
C THR A 473 -14.50 -7.55 -17.59
N LYS A 474 -13.34 -8.16 -17.89
CA LYS A 474 -13.02 -9.53 -17.48
C LYS A 474 -13.07 -9.75 -15.97
N LEU A 475 -12.59 -8.78 -15.19
CA LEU A 475 -12.65 -8.88 -13.73
C LEU A 475 -14.10 -8.93 -13.24
N VAL A 476 -15.01 -8.14 -13.82
CA VAL A 476 -16.45 -8.23 -13.51
C VAL A 476 -16.98 -9.63 -13.80
N ASP A 477 -16.65 -10.21 -14.96
CA ASP A 477 -17.06 -11.58 -15.30
C ASP A 477 -16.57 -12.60 -14.26
N TYR A 478 -15.32 -12.50 -13.79
CA TYR A 478 -14.82 -13.39 -12.73
C TYR A 478 -15.55 -13.19 -11.41
N GLN A 479 -15.91 -11.96 -11.04
CA GLN A 479 -16.68 -11.70 -9.83
C GLN A 479 -18.07 -12.36 -9.90
N GLU A 480 -18.73 -12.26 -11.04
CA GLU A 480 -20.05 -12.87 -11.26
C GLU A 480 -19.98 -14.40 -11.24
N GLN A 481 -18.93 -14.98 -11.84
CA GLN A 481 -18.73 -16.43 -11.90
C GLN A 481 -18.36 -17.06 -10.56
N THR A 482 -17.45 -16.42 -9.82
CA THR A 482 -16.88 -16.98 -8.58
C THR A 482 -17.61 -16.53 -7.32
N GLY A 483 -18.31 -15.39 -7.38
CA GLY A 483 -18.84 -14.71 -6.20
C GLY A 483 -17.76 -14.05 -5.33
N ASN A 484 -16.50 -13.99 -5.75
CA ASN A 484 -15.42 -13.32 -5.04
C ASN A 484 -15.18 -11.91 -5.58
N LEU A 485 -14.56 -11.04 -4.79
CA LEU A 485 -14.24 -9.67 -5.20
C LEU A 485 -12.94 -9.67 -6.00
N TYR A 486 -12.91 -8.92 -7.10
CA TYR A 486 -11.74 -8.76 -7.95
C TYR A 486 -11.44 -7.28 -8.17
N ASN A 487 -10.16 -6.96 -8.32
CA ASN A 487 -9.75 -5.60 -8.59
C ASN A 487 -8.52 -5.55 -9.50
N LEU A 488 -8.38 -4.42 -10.19
CA LEU A 488 -7.25 -4.12 -11.06
C LEU A 488 -6.27 -3.23 -10.30
N GLU A 489 -5.03 -3.66 -10.13
CA GLU A 489 -4.02 -2.91 -9.36
C GLU A 489 -2.83 -2.47 -10.23
N ALA A 490 -2.38 -1.24 -10.00
CA ALA A 490 -1.06 -0.78 -10.43
C ALA A 490 -0.02 -1.34 -9.45
N THR A 491 0.26 -2.63 -9.57
CA THR A 491 1.09 -3.36 -8.60
C THR A 491 2.43 -2.64 -8.40
N PRO A 492 2.91 -2.45 -7.16
CA PRO A 492 4.20 -1.81 -6.90
C PRO A 492 5.40 -2.54 -7.54
N ALA A 493 5.25 -3.85 -7.76
CA ALA A 493 6.14 -4.69 -8.56
C ALA A 493 7.64 -4.56 -8.22
N GLU A 494 8.00 -4.32 -6.94
CA GLU A 494 9.37 -3.92 -6.54
C GLU A 494 10.46 -4.84 -7.09
N GLY A 495 10.37 -6.14 -6.80
CA GLY A 495 11.25 -7.16 -7.40
C GLY A 495 10.75 -7.70 -8.74
N THR A 496 9.46 -7.53 -9.05
CA THR A 496 8.83 -8.07 -10.26
C THR A 496 9.31 -7.35 -11.52
N THR A 497 9.53 -6.03 -11.47
CA THR A 497 10.01 -5.25 -12.61
C THR A 497 11.37 -5.75 -13.12
N TYR A 498 12.29 -6.05 -12.20
CA TYR A 498 13.59 -6.61 -12.51
C TYR A 498 13.49 -8.07 -12.96
N ARG A 499 12.64 -8.86 -12.28
CA ARG A 499 12.48 -10.29 -12.58
C ARG A 499 12.00 -10.51 -14.01
N PHE A 500 10.95 -9.80 -14.43
CA PHE A 500 10.42 -9.94 -15.79
C PHE A 500 11.47 -9.56 -16.83
N ALA A 501 12.06 -8.36 -16.71
CA ALA A 501 13.15 -7.89 -17.55
C ALA A 501 14.30 -8.91 -17.69
N LYS A 502 14.76 -9.45 -16.55
CA LYS A 502 15.84 -10.44 -16.49
C LYS A 502 15.48 -11.78 -17.13
N GLU A 503 14.28 -12.30 -16.90
CA GLU A 503 13.87 -13.58 -17.49
C GLU A 503 13.59 -13.44 -18.99
N ASP A 504 13.01 -12.32 -19.42
CA ASP A 504 12.76 -12.06 -20.83
C ASP A 504 14.05 -11.78 -21.61
N ALA A 505 15.05 -11.13 -21.02
CA ALA A 505 16.37 -10.97 -21.65
C ALA A 505 17.03 -12.32 -22.02
N LYS A 506 16.72 -13.39 -21.28
CA LYS A 506 17.21 -14.74 -21.59
C LYS A 506 16.42 -15.41 -22.72
N ARG A 507 15.13 -15.09 -22.83
CA ARG A 507 14.17 -15.70 -23.77
C ARG A 507 14.16 -14.99 -25.12
N PHE A 508 14.30 -13.66 -25.10
CA PHE A 508 14.09 -12.73 -26.20
C PHE A 508 15.27 -11.74 -26.25
N PRO A 509 16.38 -12.07 -26.93
CA PRO A 509 17.60 -11.27 -26.90
C PRO A 509 17.47 -9.83 -27.41
N ASP A 510 16.47 -9.55 -28.25
CA ASP A 510 16.19 -8.25 -28.88
C ASP A 510 14.93 -7.55 -28.32
N ILE A 511 14.36 -8.05 -27.21
CA ILE A 511 13.24 -7.37 -26.55
C ILE A 511 13.66 -6.01 -26.01
N ILE A 512 12.82 -5.00 -26.24
CA ILE A 512 13.03 -3.63 -25.76
C ILE A 512 12.69 -3.58 -24.27
N GLN A 513 13.60 -3.02 -23.48
CA GLN A 513 13.46 -2.86 -22.02
C GLN A 513 13.97 -1.47 -21.61
N ALA A 514 13.64 -1.05 -20.37
CA ALA A 514 14.24 0.13 -19.76
C ALA A 514 15.55 -0.23 -19.03
N GLY A 515 16.34 0.78 -18.64
CA GLY A 515 17.65 0.59 -18.03
C GLY A 515 18.73 0.11 -19.02
N SER A 516 19.87 -0.30 -18.48
CA SER A 516 21.02 -0.75 -19.27
C SER A 516 21.85 -1.81 -18.53
N ALA A 517 22.60 -2.61 -19.31
CA ALA A 517 23.46 -3.68 -18.81
C ALA A 517 22.75 -4.61 -17.80
N GLU A 518 23.25 -4.73 -16.57
CA GLU A 518 22.65 -5.58 -15.54
C GLU A 518 21.49 -4.93 -14.77
N ASN A 519 21.22 -3.64 -15.02
CA ASN A 519 20.23 -2.81 -14.34
C ASN A 519 18.99 -2.57 -15.21
N ILE A 520 18.65 -3.55 -16.05
CA ILE A 520 17.42 -3.58 -16.84
C ILE A 520 16.17 -3.68 -15.96
N TYR A 521 15.07 -3.11 -16.38
CA TYR A 521 13.78 -3.22 -15.69
C TYR A 521 12.62 -2.91 -16.66
N TYR A 522 11.40 -3.22 -16.21
CA TYR A 522 10.17 -2.74 -16.84
C TYR A 522 9.51 -1.63 -16.03
N THR A 523 9.00 -0.62 -16.73
CA THR A 523 8.35 0.53 -16.14
C THR A 523 7.10 0.09 -15.37
N ASN A 524 6.89 0.66 -14.18
CA ASN A 524 5.88 0.14 -13.27
C ASN A 524 4.47 0.30 -13.84
N SER A 525 3.67 -0.77 -13.87
CA SER A 525 2.27 -0.74 -14.31
C SER A 525 2.09 -0.08 -15.69
N SER A 526 1.34 1.04 -15.72
CA SER A 526 1.12 1.92 -16.88
C SER A 526 1.73 3.32 -16.68
N GLN A 527 2.84 3.41 -15.93
CA GLN A 527 3.56 4.67 -15.79
C GLN A 527 4.32 5.03 -17.07
N ILE A 528 4.53 6.32 -17.29
CA ILE A 528 5.42 6.84 -18.32
C ILE A 528 6.89 6.46 -18.02
N PRO A 529 7.79 6.47 -19.01
CA PRO A 529 9.23 6.32 -18.79
C PRO A 529 9.75 7.29 -17.73
N VAL A 530 10.61 6.82 -16.84
CA VAL A 530 11.09 7.59 -15.68
C VAL A 530 12.03 8.74 -16.04
N ASP A 531 12.58 8.74 -17.26
CA ASP A 531 13.49 9.75 -17.81
C ASP A 531 12.78 10.77 -18.72
N HIS A 532 11.44 10.68 -18.85
CA HIS A 532 10.70 11.48 -19.82
C HIS A 532 10.77 12.99 -19.57
N THR A 533 10.40 13.45 -18.36
CA THR A 533 10.22 14.87 -18.06
C THR A 533 10.62 15.20 -16.62
N ASP A 534 11.06 16.44 -16.39
CA ASP A 534 11.23 17.06 -15.07
C ASP A 534 10.04 17.98 -14.70
N ASP A 535 9.03 18.09 -15.56
CA ASP A 535 7.78 18.79 -15.27
C ASP A 535 6.74 17.84 -14.65
N PRO A 536 6.38 18.01 -13.37
CA PRO A 536 5.38 17.16 -12.74
C PRO A 536 3.98 17.31 -13.38
N PHE A 537 3.64 18.46 -13.96
CA PHE A 537 2.33 18.66 -14.57
C PHE A 537 2.20 17.93 -15.91
N GLU A 538 3.24 17.92 -16.73
CA GLU A 538 3.29 17.08 -17.94
C GLU A 538 3.10 15.60 -17.57
N ALA A 539 3.82 15.13 -16.55
CA ALA A 539 3.65 13.78 -16.01
C ALA A 539 2.21 13.50 -15.53
N LEU A 540 1.61 14.45 -14.81
CA LEU A 540 0.23 14.35 -14.32
C LEU A 540 -0.79 14.31 -15.46
N GLU A 541 -0.65 15.12 -16.50
CA GLU A 541 -1.53 15.11 -17.67
C GLU A 541 -1.52 13.74 -18.37
N LEU A 542 -0.32 13.20 -18.64
CA LEU A 542 -0.17 11.90 -19.30
C LEU A 542 -0.70 10.72 -18.45
N GLN A 543 -0.69 10.87 -17.13
CA GLN A 543 -1.00 9.78 -16.19
C GLN A 543 -2.43 9.85 -15.63
N ASN A 544 -3.10 10.99 -15.69
CA ASN A 544 -4.40 11.22 -15.03
C ASN A 544 -5.44 10.17 -15.40
N GLU A 545 -5.63 9.90 -16.69
CA GLU A 545 -6.64 8.93 -17.14
C GLU A 545 -6.21 7.47 -16.88
N LEU A 546 -4.95 7.14 -17.16
CA LEU A 546 -4.41 5.79 -16.95
C LEU A 546 -4.54 5.37 -15.48
N GLN A 547 -4.17 6.24 -14.56
CA GLN A 547 -4.22 5.91 -13.13
C GLN A 547 -5.67 5.77 -12.62
N CYS A 548 -6.64 6.46 -13.22
CA CYS A 548 -8.06 6.30 -12.86
C CYS A 548 -8.68 4.97 -13.29
N LYS A 549 -8.00 4.17 -14.14
CA LYS A 549 -8.51 2.84 -14.55
C LYS A 549 -8.35 1.76 -13.48
N TYR A 550 -7.45 1.96 -12.52
CA TYR A 550 -7.20 0.98 -11.47
C TYR A 550 -8.26 1.06 -10.36
N THR A 551 -8.90 -0.08 -10.06
CA THR A 551 -9.93 -0.18 -9.02
C THR A 551 -9.38 -0.68 -7.68
N GLY A 552 -8.20 -1.31 -7.69
CA GLY A 552 -7.57 -1.97 -6.55
C GLY A 552 -6.40 -1.23 -5.93
N GLY A 553 -5.99 -0.11 -6.51
CA GLY A 553 -4.93 0.72 -5.97
C GLY A 553 -3.98 1.24 -7.03
N THR A 554 -3.72 2.54 -6.96
CA THR A 554 -2.79 3.28 -7.80
C THR A 554 -2.14 4.38 -6.96
N VAL A 555 -0.95 4.83 -7.36
CA VAL A 555 -0.38 6.09 -6.91
C VAL A 555 0.54 6.63 -7.99
N LEU A 556 0.55 7.96 -8.13
CA LEU A 556 1.61 8.66 -8.84
C LEU A 556 2.58 9.27 -7.84
N HIS A 557 3.85 8.87 -7.94
CA HIS A 557 4.90 9.42 -7.11
C HIS A 557 5.49 10.67 -7.79
N LEU A 558 5.36 11.82 -7.13
CA LEU A 558 6.02 13.06 -7.53
C LEU A 558 7.44 13.04 -6.96
N TYR A 559 8.35 12.39 -7.68
CA TYR A 559 9.77 12.24 -7.31
C TYR A 559 10.52 13.57 -7.53
N MET A 560 10.70 14.32 -6.45
CA MET A 560 11.39 15.61 -6.45
C MET A 560 12.91 15.41 -6.34
N SER A 561 13.69 16.28 -6.98
CA SER A 561 15.16 16.22 -6.98
C SER A 561 15.76 16.40 -5.57
N GLU A 562 15.08 17.16 -4.73
CA GLU A 562 15.46 17.45 -3.35
C GLU A 562 14.24 17.90 -2.53
N LYS A 563 14.47 18.34 -1.28
CA LYS A 563 13.40 18.92 -0.46
C LYS A 563 12.83 20.17 -1.11
N LEU A 564 11.55 20.44 -0.88
CA LEU A 564 10.95 21.71 -1.28
C LEU A 564 11.39 22.84 -0.34
N SER A 565 11.38 24.06 -0.85
CA SER A 565 11.84 25.28 -0.16
C SER A 565 11.11 25.55 1.16
N SER A 566 9.84 25.16 1.27
CA SER A 566 8.99 25.40 2.44
C SER A 566 7.78 24.48 2.50
N ALA A 567 7.14 24.39 3.67
CA ALA A 567 5.83 23.77 3.81
C ALA A 567 4.77 24.46 2.94
N ASP A 568 4.83 25.79 2.78
CA ASP A 568 3.91 26.53 1.92
C ASP A 568 4.05 26.13 0.45
N ALA A 569 5.28 25.91 -0.02
CA ALA A 569 5.54 25.39 -1.36
C ALA A 569 4.93 24.00 -1.57
N ALA A 570 5.20 23.06 -0.66
CA ALA A 570 4.62 21.72 -0.71
C ALA A 570 3.10 21.74 -0.64
N ARG A 571 2.53 22.59 0.22
CA ARG A 571 1.09 22.77 0.38
C ARG A 571 0.44 23.28 -0.90
N ASN A 572 0.96 24.36 -1.48
CA ASN A 572 0.41 24.98 -2.67
C ASN A 572 0.52 24.04 -3.88
N PHE A 573 1.66 23.37 -4.04
CA PHE A 573 1.85 22.40 -5.10
C PHE A 573 0.85 21.23 -4.97
N LEU A 574 0.75 20.60 -3.80
CA LEU A 574 -0.19 19.50 -3.61
C LEU A 574 -1.64 19.95 -3.79
N LYS A 575 -2.03 21.10 -3.23
CA LYS A 575 -3.39 21.66 -3.39
C LYS A 575 -3.73 21.84 -4.87
N LYS A 576 -2.78 22.35 -5.66
CA LYS A 576 -2.94 22.50 -7.11
C LYS A 576 -3.10 21.15 -7.81
N VAL A 577 -2.30 20.15 -7.46
CA VAL A 577 -2.42 18.79 -8.02
C VAL A 577 -3.79 18.19 -7.70
N LEU A 578 -4.16 18.16 -6.42
CA LEU A 578 -5.40 17.53 -5.95
C LEU A 578 -6.66 18.23 -6.48
N THR A 579 -6.60 19.53 -6.77
CA THR A 579 -7.74 20.30 -7.28
C THR A 579 -7.94 20.14 -8.79
N ASN A 580 -6.86 19.95 -9.56
CA ASN A 580 -6.93 19.94 -11.03
C ASN A 580 -6.97 18.53 -11.62
N TYR A 581 -6.49 17.53 -10.89
CA TYR A 581 -6.39 16.16 -11.38
C TYR A 581 -7.33 15.20 -10.64
N ARG A 582 -7.71 14.11 -11.30
CA ARG A 582 -8.59 13.06 -10.75
C ARG A 582 -7.82 11.91 -10.12
N LEU A 583 -6.49 11.88 -10.24
CA LEU A 583 -5.64 10.80 -9.71
C LEU A 583 -6.02 10.48 -8.27
N PRO A 584 -6.28 9.20 -7.93
CA PRO A 584 -6.78 8.85 -6.59
C PRO A 584 -5.75 9.02 -5.47
N TYR A 585 -4.46 8.74 -5.75
CA TYR A 585 -3.37 8.99 -4.81
C TYR A 585 -2.18 9.63 -5.48
N VAL A 586 -1.56 10.53 -4.73
CA VAL A 586 -0.26 11.10 -5.04
C VAL A 586 0.63 11.11 -3.81
N THR A 587 1.93 11.17 -4.02
CA THR A 587 2.92 11.43 -2.96
C THR A 587 3.86 12.53 -3.41
N LEU A 588 4.28 13.40 -2.50
CA LEU A 588 5.48 14.23 -2.68
C LEU A 588 6.69 13.44 -2.17
N THR A 589 7.68 13.21 -3.02
CA THR A 589 8.82 12.33 -2.72
C THR A 589 10.16 13.03 -2.98
N PRO A 590 10.64 13.84 -2.04
CA PRO A 590 12.00 14.35 -2.05
C PRO A 590 13.05 13.25 -2.04
N VAL A 591 14.11 13.41 -2.83
CA VAL A 591 15.38 12.68 -2.65
C VAL A 591 16.25 13.44 -1.65
N PHE A 592 16.91 12.71 -0.77
CA PHE A 592 17.85 13.30 0.18
C PHE A 592 18.92 12.31 0.56
N SER A 593 19.98 12.80 1.20
CA SER A 593 21.09 11.97 1.67
C SER A 593 21.23 12.06 3.18
N VAL A 594 21.75 11.02 3.81
CA VAL A 594 22.00 11.01 5.25
C VAL A 594 23.44 10.62 5.53
N CYS A 595 24.14 11.48 6.27
CA CYS A 595 25.44 11.20 6.87
C CYS A 595 25.22 10.66 8.29
N ASP A 596 25.89 9.56 8.65
CA ASP A 596 25.76 8.98 9.99
C ASP A 596 26.25 9.90 11.12
N THR A 597 27.08 10.91 10.78
CA THR A 597 27.60 11.91 11.73
C THR A 597 26.86 13.25 11.67
N HIS A 598 26.61 13.77 10.47
CA HIS A 598 26.06 15.13 10.26
C HIS A 598 24.55 15.14 9.96
N GLY A 599 23.94 13.97 9.76
CA GLY A 599 22.52 13.82 9.51
C GLY A 599 22.10 14.17 8.08
N TYR A 600 20.91 14.77 7.97
CA TYR A 600 20.21 15.04 6.73
C TYR A 600 20.95 16.02 5.81
N LEU A 601 20.97 15.73 4.50
CA LEU A 601 21.56 16.52 3.43
C LEU A 601 20.57 16.64 2.27
N ASP A 602 20.54 17.82 1.65
CA ASP A 602 19.63 18.12 0.53
C ASP A 602 20.06 17.37 -0.74
N GLY A 603 19.11 16.66 -1.35
CA GLY A 603 19.29 15.95 -2.60
C GLY A 603 20.22 14.73 -2.52
N GLU A 604 20.63 14.26 -3.70
CA GLU A 604 21.57 13.18 -3.84
C GLU A 604 23.01 13.69 -3.68
N GLN A 605 23.67 13.27 -2.60
CA GLN A 605 25.01 13.72 -2.20
C GLN A 605 25.84 12.49 -1.82
N PRO A 606 26.54 11.81 -2.75
CA PRO A 606 27.24 10.55 -2.46
C PRO A 606 28.28 10.64 -1.32
N GLU A 607 28.84 11.83 -1.10
CA GLU A 607 29.79 12.13 -0.03
C GLU A 607 29.29 13.33 0.79
N CYS A 608 29.51 13.29 2.10
CA CYS A 608 29.11 14.36 2.99
C CYS A 608 30.02 15.58 2.77
N PRO A 609 29.48 16.79 2.51
CA PRO A 609 30.31 17.98 2.30
C PRO A 609 31.09 18.41 3.55
N SER A 610 30.71 17.91 4.74
CA SER A 610 31.35 18.27 6.01
C SER A 610 32.47 17.33 6.44
N CYS A 611 32.38 16.02 6.19
CA CYS A 611 33.44 15.05 6.55
C CYS A 611 34.02 14.24 5.39
N GLY A 612 33.45 14.29 4.18
CA GLY A 612 33.87 13.44 3.05
C GLY A 612 33.47 11.97 3.17
N GLU A 613 32.76 11.57 4.24
CA GLU A 613 32.27 10.20 4.39
C GLU A 613 31.13 9.91 3.40
N ARG A 614 31.06 8.65 2.95
CA ARG A 614 29.97 8.19 2.09
C ARG A 614 28.63 8.33 2.80
N THR A 615 27.65 8.88 2.09
CA THR A 615 26.28 9.03 2.61
C THR A 615 25.38 7.88 2.15
N LYS A 616 24.19 7.81 2.73
CA LYS A 616 23.10 6.97 2.26
C LYS A 616 22.10 7.86 1.52
N VAL A 617 21.89 7.62 0.23
CA VAL A 617 20.85 8.28 -0.57
C VAL A 617 19.52 7.60 -0.30
N TRP A 618 18.52 8.36 0.14
CA TRP A 618 17.18 7.90 0.49
C TRP A 618 16.13 8.43 -0.49
N THR A 619 15.22 7.54 -0.86
CA THR A 619 14.02 7.86 -1.65
C THR A 619 12.98 6.75 -1.44
N ARG A 620 11.78 6.91 -2.03
CA ARG A 620 10.80 5.82 -2.07
C ARG A 620 11.17 4.84 -3.17
N VAL A 621 11.41 3.58 -2.80
CA VAL A 621 11.64 2.52 -3.79
C VAL A 621 10.42 2.37 -4.69
N MET A 622 9.27 2.05 -4.10
CA MET A 622 7.97 1.87 -4.76
C MET A 622 6.85 2.15 -3.76
N GLY A 623 7.09 2.95 -2.72
CA GLY A 623 6.04 3.31 -1.77
C GLY A 623 6.44 3.50 -0.33
N TYR A 624 7.67 3.14 0.05
CA TYR A 624 8.21 3.37 1.37
C TYR A 624 9.69 3.73 1.24
N PHE A 625 10.23 4.44 2.24
CA PHE A 625 11.60 4.95 2.19
C PHE A 625 12.62 3.89 2.57
N ARG A 626 13.62 3.72 1.70
CA ARG A 626 14.83 2.92 1.93
C ARG A 626 16.04 3.58 1.26
N PRO A 627 17.26 3.29 1.72
CA PRO A 627 18.46 3.69 1.00
C PRO A 627 18.50 3.01 -0.38
N VAL A 628 18.94 3.74 -1.41
CA VAL A 628 19.09 3.21 -2.79
C VAL A 628 20.01 1.98 -2.83
N ASP A 629 21.00 1.91 -1.93
CA ASP A 629 21.90 0.75 -1.78
C ASP A 629 21.17 -0.55 -1.40
N SER A 630 19.98 -0.43 -0.79
CA SER A 630 19.12 -1.55 -0.40
C SER A 630 18.23 -2.05 -1.55
N PHE A 631 18.10 -1.27 -2.63
CA PHE A 631 17.22 -1.61 -3.74
C PHE A 631 17.81 -2.79 -4.56
N ASN A 632 16.95 -3.53 -5.26
CA ASN A 632 17.41 -4.49 -6.27
C ASN A 632 18.04 -3.76 -7.48
N LYS A 633 18.77 -4.51 -8.31
CA LYS A 633 19.48 -3.97 -9.48
C LYS A 633 18.56 -3.21 -10.45
N GLY A 634 17.35 -3.70 -10.71
CA GLY A 634 16.39 -3.02 -11.58
C GLY A 634 15.95 -1.69 -11.00
N LYS A 635 15.62 -1.63 -9.70
CA LYS A 635 15.24 -0.38 -9.01
C LYS A 635 16.39 0.61 -8.87
N GLN A 636 17.63 0.13 -8.75
CA GLN A 636 18.82 0.99 -8.88
C GLN A 636 18.98 1.54 -10.31
N GLY A 637 18.63 0.74 -11.32
CA GLY A 637 18.57 1.18 -12.72
C GLY A 637 17.53 2.28 -12.91
N GLU A 638 16.33 2.04 -12.42
CA GLU A 638 15.21 2.98 -12.47
C GLU A 638 15.54 4.31 -11.77
N HIS A 639 16.13 4.27 -10.57
CA HIS A 639 16.57 5.48 -9.86
C HIS A 639 17.61 6.27 -10.66
N ARG A 640 18.62 5.60 -11.23
CA ARG A 640 19.69 6.26 -12.00
C ARG A 640 19.21 6.84 -13.32
N GLN A 641 18.23 6.21 -13.96
CA GLN A 641 17.63 6.71 -15.20
C GLN A 641 16.66 7.87 -14.92
N ARG A 642 16.07 7.93 -13.71
CA ARG A 642 15.01 8.88 -13.38
C ARG A 642 15.44 10.33 -13.57
N ARG A 643 14.65 11.05 -14.37
CA ARG A 643 14.63 12.50 -14.38
C ARG A 643 13.70 12.96 -13.25
N HIS A 644 14.27 13.61 -12.24
CA HIS A 644 13.51 14.06 -11.08
C HIS A 644 12.81 15.38 -11.38
N PHE A 645 11.63 15.56 -10.77
CA PHE A 645 10.89 16.82 -10.85
C PHE A 645 11.59 17.92 -10.06
N THR A 646 11.50 19.14 -10.55
CA THR A 646 12.09 20.32 -9.89
C THR A 646 11.00 21.18 -9.25
N GLU A 647 11.33 21.88 -8.17
CA GLU A 647 10.39 22.82 -7.56
C GLU A 647 10.05 23.97 -8.52
N ASP A 648 11.02 24.45 -9.30
CA ASP A 648 10.78 25.50 -10.31
C ASP A 648 9.69 25.09 -11.30
N ALA A 649 9.74 23.87 -11.85
CA ALA A 649 8.68 23.35 -12.71
C ALA A 649 7.34 23.20 -11.98
N ALA A 650 7.37 22.75 -10.72
CA ALA A 650 6.19 22.64 -9.86
C ALA A 650 5.52 24.00 -9.55
N MET A 651 6.30 25.08 -9.54
CA MET A 651 5.84 26.45 -9.25
C MET A 651 5.44 27.23 -10.51
N VAL A 652 6.09 26.98 -11.65
CA VAL A 652 5.87 27.70 -12.92
C VAL A 652 4.60 27.26 -13.65
N GLY A 653 3.99 26.13 -13.29
CA GLY A 653 2.76 25.62 -13.93
C GLY A 653 1.52 26.54 -13.86
N ASP A 654 1.66 27.80 -13.43
CA ASP A 654 0.64 28.86 -13.46
C ASP A 654 0.37 29.45 -14.86
N LEU A 655 0.97 28.87 -15.91
CA LEU A 655 0.72 29.25 -17.30
C LEU A 655 -0.66 28.83 -17.84
N PHE A 656 -1.50 28.14 -17.05
CA PHE A 656 -2.92 27.92 -17.36
C PHE A 656 -3.83 28.98 -16.71
N THR A 657 -3.43 30.25 -16.80
CA THR A 657 -4.44 31.31 -16.92
C THR A 657 -4.99 31.19 -18.35
N PRO A 658 -6.30 31.07 -18.58
CA PRO A 658 -6.82 31.09 -19.94
C PRO A 658 -6.36 32.40 -20.57
N VAL A 659 -5.65 32.32 -21.70
CA VAL A 659 -5.52 33.47 -22.58
C VAL A 659 -6.96 33.91 -22.90
N ARG A 660 -7.31 35.10 -22.44
CA ARG A 660 -8.65 35.70 -22.55
C ARG A 660 -9.19 35.70 -23.97
#